data_AF-A0A9W6JMH8-F1
#
_entry.id   AF-A0A9W6JMH8-F1
#
_cell.length_a   1.000
_cell.length_b   1.000
_cell.length_c   1.000
_cell.angle_alpha   90.00
_cell.angle_beta   90.00
_cell.angle_gamma   90.00
#
_symmetry.space_group_name_H-M   'P 1'
#
loop_
_entity.id
_entity.type
_entity.pdbx_description
1 polymer ?
#
loop_
_entity_poly.entity_id
_entity_poly.type
_entity_poly.pdbx_seq_one_letter_code
_entity_poly.pdbx_strand_id
1 'polypeptide(L)'
;MTATLIILTSPLQAAHAEQYLAHARIDPDHCWVAFVKSRLESDNDRTRAILRRIGFERVREFEPLVRAGIPPFTKDGKEHALAIREFADYDSRRSFRERVNQYFAGLDVAFDRVVLGDYRPVSYRQFLAHVDLNKAECVLLDDGSVSQAVMGFRENKKNAKEVFRASPFKGTALRATDPLSYPDPSQLTYFTIYRGRLADGDTIVPNDHYDRFLEGGEPALLDELWIAGCSHVENDITSEERYLELCIAARKLAPELRCVYLPHRREDPVKVRKMGFIVGAQIRQTDGIESAIARDRIAPRILVSFGSTVLDTVSRMVGTLTSCVLVAPPPAYFLGPRREHIEEVVRANVRDNTHVVGLFGDDRAAAGRWKAAAIVQPSGEPKGSAAPSETSALSGAAAQNLENLEAQPEPDGGVLLLESGGHGLHRFQIADVGLASGERALRAFRIAGEGRSDIRLRIVSELDRNVYAECDLNLDLSNSAEALKDGVRALASVRVDEQRRAVVTVVFSAERAGRYLIQIIHRPSATAKSSFMLGNTDIGVSLPPQVEQVGETVRLDGDAVLQVAAGDALVGVLRVTAGGKPFDVALTAAPKPETAAPFSRSASWALLNHAAGGPEEILYRTTPVLVRREPERLVLSTWVDAIEIPLGVADAEVAVSAVDPYSGERRIVEVAHGPQVENAAACYAVAY
;
A
#
# COMPACT_ATOMS: atom_id res chain seq x y z
N MET A 1 -0.64 34.65 33.79
CA MET A 1 -0.33 33.21 33.92
C MET A 1 0.33 32.79 32.62
N THR A 2 1.37 31.98 32.66
CA THR A 2 1.95 31.39 31.45
C THR A 2 1.33 30.04 31.19
N ALA A 3 1.21 29.66 29.92
CA ALA A 3 0.57 28.41 29.50
C ALA A 3 1.42 27.69 28.45
N THR A 4 1.15 26.39 28.28
CA THR A 4 1.75 25.59 27.20
C THR A 4 0.77 25.46 26.04
N LEU A 5 1.19 25.82 24.82
CA LEU A 5 0.45 25.53 23.60
C LEU A 5 0.93 24.19 23.03
N ILE A 6 0.02 23.26 22.75
CA ILE A 6 0.34 21.94 22.18
C ILE A 6 -0.35 21.80 20.83
N ILE A 7 0.41 21.45 19.79
CA ILE A 7 -0.09 21.34 18.41
C ILE A 7 0.15 19.92 17.90
N LEU A 8 -0.93 19.22 17.53
CA LEU A 8 -0.92 17.77 17.26
C LEU A 8 -1.75 17.44 16.00
N THR A 9 -1.42 16.35 15.31
CA THR A 9 -2.21 15.79 14.18
C THR A 9 -2.48 14.30 14.28
N SER A 10 -1.82 13.60 15.20
CA SER A 10 -1.87 12.15 15.24
C SER A 10 -1.98 11.59 16.65
N PRO A 11 -2.49 10.35 16.81
CA PRO A 11 -2.53 9.68 18.09
C PRO A 11 -1.14 9.50 18.73
N LEU A 12 -0.11 9.27 17.90
CA LEU A 12 1.27 9.11 18.36
C LEU A 12 1.78 10.39 19.02
N GLN A 13 1.52 11.54 18.40
CA GLN A 13 1.92 12.83 18.94
C GLN A 13 1.18 13.15 20.24
N ALA A 14 -0.10 12.79 20.35
CA ALA A 14 -0.84 12.95 21.60
C ALA A 14 -0.27 12.07 22.73
N ALA A 15 0.13 10.84 22.43
CA ALA A 15 0.80 9.97 23.40
C ALA A 15 2.18 10.51 23.82
N HIS A 16 2.96 11.05 22.89
CA HIS A 16 4.24 11.69 23.21
C HIS A 16 4.08 13.02 23.96
N ALA A 17 2.98 13.73 23.73
CA ALA A 17 2.65 14.92 24.53
C ALA A 17 2.39 14.54 25.99
N GLU A 18 1.63 13.47 26.26
CA GLU A 18 1.43 12.93 27.62
C GLU A 18 2.76 12.61 28.30
N GLN A 19 3.67 11.92 27.59
CA GLN A 19 5.01 11.59 28.08
C GLN A 19 5.83 12.85 28.39
N TYR A 20 5.78 13.85 27.51
CA TYR A 20 6.47 15.12 27.71
C TYR A 20 5.92 15.90 28.92
N LEU A 21 4.60 16.01 29.06
CA LEU A 21 3.97 16.70 30.19
C LEU A 21 4.34 16.03 31.52
N ALA A 22 4.34 14.71 31.57
CA ALA A 22 4.79 13.95 32.73
C ALA A 22 6.27 14.21 33.05
N HIS A 23 7.13 14.22 32.03
CA HIS A 23 8.56 14.52 32.18
C HIS A 23 8.80 15.94 32.71
N ALA A 24 8.15 16.93 32.08
CA ALA A 24 8.29 18.35 32.41
C ALA A 24 7.46 18.78 33.63
N ARG A 25 6.68 17.86 34.22
CA ARG A 25 5.76 18.10 35.36
C ARG A 25 4.78 19.26 35.08
N ILE A 26 4.24 19.28 33.87
CA ILE A 26 3.28 20.29 33.43
C ILE A 26 1.87 19.75 33.66
N ASP A 27 1.04 20.55 34.32
CA ASP A 27 -0.38 20.26 34.52
C ASP A 27 -1.16 20.41 33.19
N PRO A 28 -1.94 19.39 32.77
CA PRO A 28 -2.85 19.50 31.62
C PRO A 28 -3.79 20.71 31.68
N ASP A 29 -4.18 21.19 32.86
CA ASP A 29 -5.06 22.36 33.04
C ASP A 29 -4.39 23.68 32.62
N HIS A 30 -3.06 23.68 32.51
CA HIS A 30 -2.26 24.80 32.00
C HIS A 30 -1.95 24.69 30.50
N CYS A 31 -2.52 23.69 29.83
CA CYS A 31 -2.28 23.44 28.41
C CYS A 31 -3.46 23.90 27.55
N TRP A 32 -3.13 24.40 26.36
CA TRP A 32 -4.06 24.66 25.27
C TRP A 32 -3.70 23.75 24.11
N VAL A 33 -4.64 22.94 23.63
CA VAL A 33 -4.38 21.98 22.55
C VAL A 33 -5.03 22.46 21.26
N ALA A 34 -4.21 22.69 20.25
CA ALA A 34 -4.64 22.85 18.86
C ALA A 34 -4.52 21.50 18.13
N PHE A 35 -5.62 20.76 18.08
CA PHE A 35 -5.67 19.47 17.39
C PHE A 35 -6.06 19.67 15.92
N VAL A 36 -5.10 19.55 15.02
CA VAL A 36 -5.34 19.60 13.57
C VAL A 36 -5.71 18.20 13.10
N LYS A 37 -6.96 18.01 12.68
CA LYS A 37 -7.48 16.69 12.30
C LYS A 37 -6.70 16.09 11.13
N SER A 38 -6.60 14.76 11.12
CA SER A 38 -6.16 13.99 9.97
C SER A 38 -7.33 13.76 8.99
N ARG A 39 -7.02 13.26 7.78
CA ARG A 39 -8.05 12.83 6.82
C ARG A 39 -8.77 11.54 7.21
N LEU A 40 -8.24 10.80 8.19
CA LEU A 40 -8.79 9.52 8.64
C LEU A 40 -9.53 9.75 9.96
N GLU A 41 -10.84 9.53 9.96
CA GLU A 41 -11.64 9.75 11.17
C GLU A 41 -11.24 8.81 12.32
N SER A 42 -10.81 7.59 12.00
CA SER A 42 -10.30 6.65 12.99
C SER A 42 -9.03 7.14 13.71
N ASP A 43 -8.15 7.90 13.04
CA ASP A 43 -7.00 8.54 13.67
C ASP A 43 -7.46 9.74 14.53
N ASN A 44 -8.52 10.44 14.11
CA ASN A 44 -9.09 11.55 14.88
C ASN A 44 -9.73 11.07 16.18
N ASP A 45 -10.53 10.01 16.12
CA ASP A 45 -11.19 9.42 17.30
C ASP A 45 -10.19 8.91 18.33
N ARG A 46 -9.12 8.26 17.88
CA ARG A 46 -8.03 7.82 18.76
C ARG A 46 -7.33 9.00 19.43
N THR A 47 -7.07 10.06 18.67
CA THR A 47 -6.45 11.27 19.20
C THR A 47 -7.35 11.88 20.28
N ARG A 48 -8.65 12.03 20.00
CA ARG A 48 -9.64 12.52 21.00
C ARG A 48 -9.68 11.64 22.25
N ALA A 49 -9.65 10.32 22.09
CA ALA A 49 -9.65 9.40 23.22
C ALA A 49 -8.41 9.59 24.12
N ILE A 50 -7.23 9.78 23.52
CA ILE A 50 -5.99 10.08 24.26
C ILE A 50 -6.09 11.45 24.95
N LEU A 51 -6.53 12.50 24.23
CA LEU A 51 -6.67 13.85 24.81
C LEU A 51 -7.64 13.88 25.99
N ARG A 52 -8.77 13.16 25.91
CA ARG A 52 -9.73 13.00 27.01
C ARG A 52 -9.14 12.24 28.19
N ARG A 53 -8.35 11.19 27.92
CA ARG A 53 -7.66 10.41 28.97
C ARG A 53 -6.66 11.27 29.74
N ILE A 54 -5.92 12.13 29.04
CA ILE A 54 -4.94 13.04 29.65
C ILE A 54 -5.64 14.13 30.49
N GLY A 55 -6.90 14.44 30.19
CA GLY A 55 -7.68 15.44 30.91
C GLY A 55 -7.54 16.85 30.35
N PHE A 56 -7.22 17.03 29.07
CA PHE A 56 -7.18 18.37 28.48
C PHE A 56 -8.57 19.00 28.40
N GLU A 57 -8.77 20.08 29.15
CA GLU A 57 -10.04 20.84 29.11
C GLU A 57 -10.12 21.80 27.91
N ARG A 58 -8.97 22.29 27.42
CA ARG A 58 -8.89 23.37 26.41
C ARG A 58 -8.42 22.85 25.06
N VAL A 59 -9.24 22.02 24.42
CA VAL A 59 -8.96 21.46 23.09
C VAL A 59 -9.74 22.22 22.02
N ARG A 60 -9.05 22.72 21.00
CA ARG A 60 -9.65 23.26 19.78
C ARG A 60 -9.26 22.38 18.59
N GLU A 61 -10.27 21.87 17.90
CA GLU A 61 -10.08 21.12 16.65
C GLU A 61 -9.99 22.05 15.44
N PHE A 62 -9.12 21.71 14.49
CA PHE A 62 -8.96 22.40 13.22
C PHE A 62 -9.02 21.41 12.07
N GLU A 63 -9.70 21.77 10.98
CA GLU A 63 -9.63 20.98 9.75
C GLU A 63 -8.21 21.00 9.16
N PRO A 64 -7.73 19.88 8.59
CA PRO A 64 -6.44 19.86 7.93
C PRO A 64 -6.41 20.84 6.75
N LEU A 65 -5.21 21.31 6.43
CA LEU A 65 -4.97 21.97 5.14
C LEU A 65 -5.33 21.00 4.01
N VAL A 66 -6.37 21.34 3.26
CA VAL A 66 -6.74 20.63 2.04
C VAL A 66 -5.74 21.05 0.97
N ARG A 67 -4.94 20.09 0.49
CA ARG A 67 -4.19 20.29 -0.76
C ARG A 67 -5.17 20.13 -1.90
N ALA A 68 -5.17 21.09 -2.81
CA ALA A 68 -5.86 20.90 -4.06
C ALA A 68 -5.28 19.68 -4.77
N GLY A 69 -6.14 18.73 -5.14
CA GLY A 69 -5.76 17.68 -6.08
C GLY A 69 -5.31 18.35 -7.38
N ILE A 70 -4.30 17.79 -8.04
CA ILE A 70 -4.00 18.21 -9.41
C ILE A 70 -4.97 17.43 -10.29
N PRO A 71 -5.86 18.09 -11.05
CA PRO A 71 -6.58 17.38 -12.09
C PRO A 71 -5.57 16.74 -13.06
N PRO A 72 -5.86 15.56 -13.64
CA PRO A 72 -4.97 14.95 -14.62
C PRO A 72 -4.93 15.83 -15.88
N PHE A 73 -3.74 16.27 -16.32
CA PHE A 73 -3.56 17.13 -17.50
C PHE A 73 -2.48 16.64 -18.47
N THR A 74 -2.60 17.07 -19.73
CA THR A 74 -1.60 16.88 -20.79
C THR A 74 -0.30 17.66 -20.49
N LYS A 75 0.80 17.29 -21.16
CA LYS A 75 2.12 17.93 -20.96
C LYS A 75 2.08 19.46 -21.13
N ASP A 76 1.21 19.98 -22.01
CA ASP A 76 1.12 21.39 -22.34
C ASP A 76 0.24 22.19 -21.33
N GLY A 77 -0.61 21.51 -20.57
CA GLY A 77 -1.42 22.11 -19.49
C GLY A 77 -0.71 22.14 -18.13
N LYS A 78 0.51 21.62 -18.04
CA LYS A 78 1.20 21.41 -16.75
C LYS A 78 1.49 22.71 -16.01
N GLU A 79 1.88 23.77 -16.70
CA GLU A 79 2.17 25.08 -16.07
C GLU A 79 0.89 25.73 -15.53
N HIS A 80 -0.19 25.71 -16.31
CA HIS A 80 -1.48 26.24 -15.87
C HIS A 80 -2.06 25.44 -14.70
N ALA A 81 -1.94 24.11 -14.74
CA ALA A 81 -2.34 23.23 -13.65
C ALA A 81 -1.54 23.48 -12.36
N LEU A 82 -0.22 23.72 -12.50
CA LEU A 82 0.63 24.11 -11.37
C LEU A 82 0.18 25.46 -10.80
N ALA A 83 -0.12 26.45 -11.63
CA ALA A 83 -0.61 27.75 -11.18
C ALA A 83 -1.96 27.66 -10.46
N ILE A 84 -2.94 26.90 -10.99
CA ILE A 84 -4.23 26.65 -10.33
C ILE A 84 -4.01 25.99 -8.96
N ARG A 85 -3.15 24.96 -8.92
CA ARG A 85 -2.81 24.27 -7.68
C ARG A 85 -2.15 25.21 -6.68
N GLU A 86 -1.20 26.04 -7.11
CA GLU A 86 -0.53 27.02 -6.26
C GLU A 86 -1.52 28.04 -5.69
N PHE A 87 -2.47 28.51 -6.50
CA PHE A 87 -3.52 29.42 -6.06
C PHE A 87 -4.44 28.76 -5.02
N ALA A 88 -4.89 27.53 -5.28
CA ALA A 88 -5.74 26.80 -4.34
C ALA A 88 -5.00 26.43 -3.04
N ASP A 89 -3.71 26.05 -3.13
CA ASP A 89 -2.85 25.83 -1.97
C ASP A 89 -2.60 27.14 -1.19
N TYR A 90 -2.52 28.30 -1.86
CA TYR A 90 -2.44 29.61 -1.22
C TYR A 90 -3.74 29.95 -0.48
N ASP A 91 -4.89 29.80 -1.12
CA ASP A 91 -6.19 30.12 -0.54
C ASP A 91 -6.50 29.22 0.67
N SER A 92 -6.23 27.92 0.55
CA SER A 92 -6.32 26.95 1.65
C SER A 92 -5.46 27.37 2.85
N ARG A 93 -4.22 27.82 2.62
CA ARG A 93 -3.33 28.32 3.68
C ARG A 93 -3.81 29.64 4.27
N ARG A 94 -4.32 30.56 3.46
CA ARG A 94 -4.91 31.82 3.92
C ARG A 94 -6.11 31.57 4.82
N SER A 95 -7.05 30.75 4.37
CA SER A 95 -8.24 30.36 5.12
C SER A 95 -7.88 29.65 6.43
N PHE A 96 -6.88 28.75 6.42
CA PHE A 96 -6.39 28.13 7.65
C PHE A 96 -5.77 29.15 8.61
N ARG A 97 -5.00 30.11 8.09
CA ARG A 97 -4.42 31.20 8.91
C ARG A 97 -5.49 32.08 9.53
N GLU A 98 -6.55 32.40 8.81
CA GLU A 98 -7.69 33.15 9.35
C GLU A 98 -8.34 32.42 10.52
N ARG A 99 -8.53 31.09 10.43
CA ARG A 99 -9.03 30.28 11.55
C ARG A 99 -8.07 30.29 12.75
N VAL A 100 -6.76 30.22 12.50
CA VAL A 100 -5.75 30.33 13.56
C VAL A 100 -5.78 31.72 14.20
N ASN A 101 -5.83 32.79 13.41
CA ASN A 101 -5.95 34.16 13.89
C ASN A 101 -7.20 34.34 14.77
N GLN A 102 -8.34 33.82 14.33
CA GLN A 102 -9.60 33.87 15.09
C GLN A 102 -9.50 33.12 16.41
N TYR A 103 -8.83 31.96 16.42
CA TYR A 103 -8.58 31.22 17.65
C TYR A 103 -7.78 32.06 18.65
N PHE A 104 -6.63 32.64 18.25
CA PHE A 104 -5.80 33.45 19.14
C PHE A 104 -6.42 34.80 19.52
N ALA A 105 -7.26 35.40 18.68
CA ALA A 105 -7.96 36.65 19.01
C ALA A 105 -8.88 36.53 20.24
N GLY A 106 -9.35 35.31 20.55
CA GLY A 106 -10.13 35.02 21.74
C GLY A 106 -9.32 34.62 22.98
N LEU A 107 -7.98 34.57 22.88
CA LEU A 107 -7.12 34.11 23.97
C LEU A 107 -6.43 35.30 24.66
N ASP A 108 -6.68 35.47 25.95
CA ASP A 108 -5.91 36.37 26.81
C ASP A 108 -4.88 35.57 27.63
N VAL A 109 -3.96 34.91 26.93
CA VAL A 109 -2.92 34.08 27.54
C VAL A 109 -1.59 34.24 26.82
N ALA A 110 -0.51 34.32 27.60
CA ALA A 110 0.84 34.26 27.08
C ALA A 110 1.37 32.83 27.16
N PHE A 111 1.96 32.35 26.07
CA PHE A 111 2.59 31.03 26.01
C PHE A 111 4.09 31.15 26.28
N ASP A 112 4.58 30.48 27.33
CA ASP A 112 6.01 30.34 27.62
C ASP A 112 6.60 29.07 27.00
N ARG A 113 5.74 28.20 26.46
CA ARG A 113 6.13 26.97 25.78
C ARG A 113 5.17 26.64 24.63
N VAL A 114 5.75 26.15 23.54
CA VAL A 114 5.03 25.58 22.40
C VAL A 114 5.55 24.18 22.12
N VAL A 115 4.66 23.21 22.14
CA VAL A 115 4.94 21.80 21.86
C VAL A 115 4.39 21.45 20.48
N LEU A 116 5.27 21.05 19.58
CA LEU A 116 4.99 20.68 18.20
C LEU A 116 5.02 19.15 18.06
N GLY A 117 3.93 18.56 17.55
CA GLY A 117 3.89 17.15 17.19
C GLY A 117 4.59 16.81 15.86
N ASP A 118 4.71 17.76 14.94
CA ASP A 118 5.41 17.58 13.66
C ASP A 118 6.00 18.94 13.23
N TYR A 119 7.18 18.92 12.63
CA TYR A 119 7.88 20.10 12.15
C TYR A 119 7.67 20.37 10.65
N ARG A 120 7.20 19.37 9.89
CA ARG A 120 7.05 19.43 8.43
C ARG A 120 5.84 20.26 7.97
N PRO A 121 4.64 20.12 8.55
CA PRO A 121 3.46 20.75 7.99
C PRO A 121 3.51 22.26 8.17
N VAL A 122 3.24 22.97 7.08
CA VAL A 122 3.08 24.42 7.06
C VAL A 122 2.01 24.89 8.06
N SER A 123 0.95 24.09 8.27
CA SER A 123 -0.11 24.39 9.24
C SER A 123 0.41 24.59 10.66
N TYR A 124 1.43 23.85 11.10
CA TYR A 124 1.95 23.96 12.47
C TYR A 124 2.64 25.29 12.68
N ARG A 125 3.38 25.72 11.66
CA ARG A 125 4.14 26.97 11.70
C ARG A 125 3.24 28.21 11.69
N GLN A 126 1.99 28.08 11.25
CA GLN A 126 1.01 29.17 11.35
C GLN A 126 0.67 29.54 12.79
N PHE A 127 0.61 28.57 13.69
CA PHE A 127 0.39 28.85 15.11
C PHE A 127 1.58 29.59 15.73
N LEU A 128 2.81 29.32 15.27
CA LEU A 128 4.01 29.99 15.75
C LEU A 128 4.02 31.51 15.48
N ALA A 129 3.25 31.99 14.49
CA ALA A 129 3.11 33.41 14.22
C ALA A 129 2.42 34.19 15.35
N HIS A 130 1.74 33.51 16.27
CA HIS A 130 1.05 34.10 17.43
C HIS A 130 1.80 33.91 18.74
N VAL A 131 3.01 33.36 18.70
CA VAL A 131 3.83 33.13 19.90
C VAL A 131 5.10 33.96 19.79
N ASP A 132 5.46 34.65 20.88
CA ASP A 132 6.75 35.31 20.99
C ASP A 132 7.85 34.27 21.17
N LEU A 133 8.38 33.76 20.06
CA LEU A 133 9.41 32.72 20.05
C LEU A 133 10.74 33.13 20.70
N ASN A 134 10.94 34.42 21.02
CA ASN A 134 12.10 34.85 21.80
C ASN A 134 11.92 34.62 23.30
N LYS A 135 10.68 34.39 23.75
CA LYS A 135 10.32 34.15 25.15
C LYS A 135 9.79 32.74 25.39
N ALA A 136 9.29 32.08 24.35
CA ALA A 136 8.73 30.75 24.46
C ALA A 136 9.76 29.66 24.13
N GLU A 137 9.81 28.60 24.94
CA GLU A 137 10.51 27.37 24.58
C GLU A 137 9.74 26.64 23.47
N CYS A 138 10.41 26.30 22.37
CA CYS A 138 9.81 25.50 21.30
C CYS A 138 10.29 24.05 21.42
N VAL A 139 9.36 23.13 21.66
CA VAL A 139 9.63 21.71 21.87
C VAL A 139 9.06 20.91 20.70
N LEU A 140 9.87 20.08 20.05
CA LEU A 140 9.42 19.10 19.06
C LEU A 140 9.30 17.73 19.71
N LEU A 141 8.09 17.17 19.71
CA LEU A 141 7.83 15.80 20.12
C LEU A 141 8.37 14.82 19.08
N ASP A 142 8.69 13.61 19.53
CA ASP A 142 9.14 12.55 18.65
C ASP A 142 8.07 12.17 17.62
N ASP A 143 8.44 12.11 16.34
CA ASP A 143 7.63 11.56 15.24
C ASP A 143 8.43 10.50 14.47
N GLY A 144 9.23 9.72 15.20
CA GLY A 144 10.06 8.65 14.65
C GLY A 144 11.19 9.19 13.76
N SER A 145 11.40 8.57 12.59
CA SER A 145 12.46 8.99 11.65
C SER A 145 12.35 10.45 11.19
N VAL A 146 11.17 11.07 11.35
CA VAL A 146 10.96 12.50 11.06
C VAL A 146 11.79 13.38 11.99
N SER A 147 11.86 13.05 13.28
CA SER A 147 12.69 13.77 14.26
C SER A 147 14.14 13.84 13.81
N GLN A 148 14.69 12.71 13.35
CA GLN A 148 16.05 12.64 12.80
C GLN A 148 16.22 13.48 11.53
N ALA A 149 15.23 13.45 10.62
CA ALA A 149 15.26 14.27 9.42
C ALA A 149 15.27 15.78 9.75
N VAL A 150 14.55 16.19 10.79
CA VAL A 150 14.53 17.58 11.27
C VAL A 150 15.86 17.97 11.91
N MET A 151 16.46 17.10 12.73
CA MET A 151 17.81 17.32 13.28
C MET A 151 18.85 17.55 12.17
N GLY A 152 18.90 16.65 11.18
CA GLY A 152 19.81 16.79 10.05
C GLY A 152 19.53 18.05 9.21
N PHE A 153 18.26 18.41 9.03
CA PHE A 153 17.90 19.65 8.34
C PHE A 153 18.34 20.90 9.11
N ARG A 154 18.14 20.94 10.41
CA ARG A 154 18.54 22.11 11.21
C ARG A 154 20.06 22.22 11.30
N GLU A 155 20.76 21.11 11.51
CA GLU A 155 22.23 21.06 11.61
C GLU A 155 22.91 21.55 10.33
N ASN A 156 22.55 21.01 9.16
CA ASN A 156 23.32 21.23 7.92
C ASN A 156 22.46 21.19 6.65
N LYS A 157 21.15 21.41 6.78
CA LYS A 157 20.18 21.39 5.68
C LYS A 157 20.07 20.05 4.95
N LYS A 158 20.64 18.95 5.49
CA LYS A 158 20.35 17.60 5.01
C LYS A 158 18.86 17.31 5.13
N ASN A 159 18.33 16.41 4.29
CA ASN A 159 16.93 16.00 4.35
C ASN A 159 15.90 17.14 4.18
N ALA A 160 16.29 18.29 3.60
CA ALA A 160 15.39 19.38 3.26
C ALA A 160 14.21 18.91 2.38
N LYS A 161 14.42 17.91 1.51
CA LYS A 161 13.34 17.31 0.70
C LYS A 161 12.26 16.65 1.55
N GLU A 162 12.62 16.03 2.67
CA GLU A 162 11.68 15.39 3.60
C GLU A 162 11.00 16.45 4.49
N VAL A 163 11.77 17.38 5.06
CA VAL A 163 11.23 18.47 5.88
C VAL A 163 10.23 19.33 5.10
N PHE A 164 10.54 19.62 3.83
CA PHE A 164 9.68 20.38 2.94
C PHE A 164 8.84 19.50 2.01
N ARG A 165 8.72 18.19 2.27
CA ARG A 165 7.84 17.30 1.49
C ARG A 165 6.41 17.80 1.50
N ALA A 166 6.02 18.41 2.62
CA ALA A 166 4.72 19.00 2.79
C ALA A 166 4.60 20.45 2.27
N SER A 167 5.67 21.06 1.76
CA SER A 167 5.66 22.43 1.25
C SER A 167 5.19 22.47 -0.21
N PRO A 168 4.28 23.38 -0.59
CA PRO A 168 3.95 23.62 -2.00
C PRO A 168 5.14 24.21 -2.79
N PHE A 169 6.15 24.78 -2.11
CA PHE A 169 7.22 25.58 -2.72
C PHE A 169 8.48 24.80 -3.13
N LYS A 170 8.35 23.63 -3.75
CA LYS A 170 9.54 22.97 -4.33
C LYS A 170 10.07 23.82 -5.50
N GLY A 171 11.05 24.69 -5.21
CA GLY A 171 11.85 25.39 -6.22
C GLY A 171 11.25 26.69 -6.78
N THR A 172 10.32 27.36 -6.10
CA THR A 172 9.71 28.61 -6.59
C THR A 172 10.21 29.86 -5.86
N ALA A 173 10.34 30.97 -6.60
CA ALA A 173 10.76 32.28 -6.10
C ALA A 173 9.81 32.88 -5.04
N LEU A 174 8.58 32.34 -4.93
CA LEU A 174 7.57 32.71 -3.96
C LEU A 174 8.02 32.57 -2.50
N ARG A 175 9.07 31.78 -2.21
CA ARG A 175 9.51 31.55 -0.82
C ARG A 175 10.00 32.81 -0.09
N ALA A 176 10.58 33.76 -0.81
CA ALA A 176 11.10 35.00 -0.22
C ALA A 176 10.02 36.08 -0.06
N THR A 177 8.92 35.98 -0.79
CA THR A 177 7.84 36.97 -0.83
C THR A 177 6.49 36.41 -0.37
N ASP A 178 6.44 35.15 0.07
CA ASP A 178 5.21 34.53 0.56
C ASP A 178 4.73 35.32 1.79
N PRO A 179 3.57 36.01 1.72
CA PRO A 179 3.01 36.72 2.86
C PRO A 179 2.55 35.75 3.96
N LEU A 180 2.48 34.46 3.61
CA LEU A 180 2.29 33.34 4.52
C LEU A 180 3.62 32.65 4.84
N SER A 181 4.77 33.32 4.71
CA SER A 181 6.01 32.78 5.28
C SER A 181 5.90 32.77 6.81
N TYR A 182 6.45 31.75 7.45
CA TYR A 182 6.27 31.51 8.88
C TYR A 182 7.61 31.56 9.61
N PRO A 183 7.62 32.02 10.87
CA PRO A 183 8.83 32.00 11.67
C PRO A 183 9.29 30.55 11.89
N ASP A 184 10.61 30.36 11.80
CA ASP A 184 11.28 29.14 12.23
C ASP A 184 11.89 29.46 13.60
N PRO A 185 11.66 28.65 14.64
CA PRO A 185 12.28 28.90 15.93
C PRO A 185 13.81 28.93 15.80
N SER A 186 14.44 29.93 16.41
CA SER A 186 15.90 30.07 16.46
C SER A 186 16.54 28.93 17.24
N GLN A 187 15.82 28.35 18.20
CA GLN A 187 16.21 27.21 19.01
C GLN A 187 15.06 26.21 19.13
N LEU A 188 15.38 24.93 19.06
CA LEU A 188 14.42 23.84 19.19
C LEU A 188 14.88 22.83 20.25
N THR A 189 14.01 22.52 21.19
CA THR A 189 14.17 21.41 22.14
C THR A 189 13.55 20.16 21.55
N TYR A 190 14.33 19.11 21.33
CA TYR A 190 13.82 17.82 20.85
C TYR A 190 13.47 16.91 22.04
N PHE A 191 12.19 16.58 22.22
CA PHE A 191 11.76 15.54 23.15
C PHE A 191 11.65 14.20 22.41
N THR A 192 12.72 13.41 22.43
CA THR A 192 12.88 12.26 21.53
C THR A 192 13.75 11.15 22.10
N ILE A 193 13.54 9.92 21.59
CA ILE A 193 14.39 8.77 21.88
C ILE A 193 15.75 8.87 21.18
N TYR A 194 15.84 9.63 20.09
CA TYR A 194 17.03 9.69 19.26
C TYR A 194 18.11 10.60 19.86
N ARG A 195 19.36 10.25 19.55
CA ARG A 195 20.52 11.08 19.82
C ARG A 195 21.11 11.52 18.49
N GLY A 196 21.69 12.71 18.43
CA GLY A 196 22.23 13.23 17.19
C GLY A 196 23.03 14.49 17.39
N ARG A 197 23.69 14.93 16.32
CA ARG A 197 24.24 16.28 16.26
C ARG A 197 23.10 17.27 16.07
N LEU A 198 23.22 18.41 16.74
CA LEU A 198 22.22 19.45 16.77
C LEU A 198 22.75 20.71 16.10
N ALA A 199 21.85 21.57 15.63
CA ALA A 199 22.20 22.92 15.25
C ALA A 199 22.58 23.75 16.49
N ASP A 200 23.30 24.86 16.28
CA ASP A 200 23.65 25.76 17.38
C ASP A 200 22.39 26.28 18.10
N GLY A 201 22.36 26.08 19.42
CA GLY A 201 21.24 26.49 20.28
C GLY A 201 20.08 25.50 20.39
N ASP A 202 20.03 24.46 19.54
CA ASP A 202 19.09 23.36 19.71
C ASP A 202 19.51 22.46 20.89
N THR A 203 18.55 21.83 21.56
CA THR A 203 18.79 20.94 22.72
C THR A 203 18.02 19.63 22.62
N ILE A 204 18.45 18.58 23.32
CA ILE A 204 17.70 17.32 23.43
C ILE A 204 17.25 17.12 24.88
N VAL A 205 15.97 16.83 25.06
CA VAL A 205 15.42 16.22 26.27
C VAL A 205 15.14 14.75 25.94
N PRO A 206 15.88 13.79 26.54
CA PRO A 206 15.68 12.38 26.24
C PRO A 206 14.25 11.93 26.61
N ASN A 207 13.55 11.31 25.66
CA ASN A 207 12.34 10.57 25.94
C ASN A 207 12.72 9.16 26.42
N ASP A 208 12.85 9.00 27.73
CA ASP A 208 13.24 7.75 28.40
C ASP A 208 12.03 6.85 28.74
N HIS A 209 10.82 7.18 28.25
CA HIS A 209 9.59 6.46 28.60
C HIS A 209 9.70 4.95 28.33
N TYR A 210 10.27 4.58 27.18
CA TYR A 210 10.44 3.20 26.78
C TYR A 210 11.56 2.50 27.56
N ASP A 211 12.62 3.23 27.90
CA ASP A 211 13.77 2.69 28.66
C ASP A 211 13.35 2.31 30.09
N ARG A 212 12.39 3.03 30.67
CA ARG A 212 11.85 2.76 32.02
C ARG A 212 10.87 1.58 32.08
N PHE A 213 10.51 0.97 30.95
CA PHE A 213 9.52 -0.10 30.92
C PHE A 213 9.91 -1.32 31.79
N LEU A 214 11.20 -1.68 31.78
CA LEU A 214 11.72 -2.83 32.54
C LEU A 214 11.84 -2.55 34.05
N GLU A 215 11.77 -1.28 34.48
CA GLU A 215 11.74 -0.93 35.92
C GLU A 215 10.45 -1.45 36.59
N GLY A 216 9.37 -1.61 35.81
CA GLY A 216 8.15 -2.27 36.25
C GLY A 216 8.21 -3.81 36.27
N GLY A 217 9.40 -4.39 36.02
CA GLY A 217 9.65 -5.83 35.88
C GLY A 217 9.83 -6.25 34.42
N GLU A 218 10.20 -7.51 34.19
CA GLU A 218 10.29 -8.07 32.85
C GLU A 218 8.92 -8.55 32.34
N PRO A 219 8.57 -8.34 31.07
CA PRO A 219 7.39 -8.97 30.46
C PRO A 219 7.60 -10.49 30.30
N ALA A 220 6.50 -11.24 30.27
CA ALA A 220 6.54 -12.67 29.98
C ALA A 220 6.98 -12.93 28.54
N LEU A 221 8.07 -13.67 28.36
CA LEU A 221 8.60 -14.03 27.05
C LEU A 221 7.79 -15.21 26.46
N LEU A 222 7.27 -15.03 25.26
CA LEU A 222 6.48 -16.02 24.55
C LEU A 222 7.33 -16.76 23.50
N ASP A 223 7.03 -18.04 23.28
CA ASP A 223 7.57 -18.85 22.17
C ASP A 223 6.93 -18.46 20.82
N GLU A 224 7.01 -17.17 20.50
CA GLU A 224 6.43 -16.55 19.33
C GLU A 224 7.48 -15.79 18.51
N LEU A 225 7.31 -15.84 17.18
CA LEU A 225 7.89 -14.91 16.23
C LEU A 225 6.79 -13.92 15.86
N TRP A 226 6.99 -12.63 16.14
CA TRP A 226 6.09 -11.56 15.70
C TRP A 226 6.63 -10.95 14.41
N ILE A 227 5.76 -10.75 13.43
CA ILE A 227 6.04 -9.92 12.25
C ILE A 227 5.26 -8.62 12.40
N ALA A 228 5.96 -7.51 12.53
CA ALA A 228 5.38 -6.18 12.47
C ALA A 228 5.03 -5.84 11.02
N GLY A 229 3.72 -5.71 10.77
CA GLY A 229 3.19 -5.37 9.46
C GLY A 229 3.63 -3.97 8.99
N CYS A 230 3.67 -3.79 7.67
CA CYS A 230 4.04 -2.53 7.03
C CYS A 230 3.05 -2.22 5.91
N SER A 231 2.67 -0.95 5.77
CA SER A 231 1.80 -0.48 4.68
C SER A 231 2.53 -0.28 3.36
N HIS A 232 3.51 -1.12 3.03
CA HIS A 232 4.35 -0.95 1.84
C HIS A 232 3.59 -1.15 0.54
N VAL A 233 2.64 -2.09 0.52
CA VAL A 233 1.79 -2.35 -0.65
C VAL A 233 0.86 -1.17 -0.91
N GLU A 234 0.20 -0.68 0.14
CA GLU A 234 -0.77 0.42 0.08
C GLU A 234 -0.12 1.79 -0.19
N ASN A 235 1.22 1.84 -0.17
CA ASN A 235 2.01 3.03 -0.48
C ASN A 235 2.78 2.90 -1.80
N ASP A 236 2.48 1.88 -2.62
CA ASP A 236 3.16 1.58 -3.88
C ASP A 236 4.68 1.42 -3.74
N ILE A 237 5.15 0.99 -2.56
CA ILE A 237 6.57 0.70 -2.32
C ILE A 237 6.94 -0.64 -2.94
N THR A 238 6.04 -1.62 -2.87
CA THR A 238 6.21 -2.97 -3.37
C THR A 238 4.88 -3.54 -3.90
N SER A 239 4.93 -4.70 -4.55
CA SER A 239 3.72 -5.46 -4.87
C SER A 239 3.33 -6.36 -3.69
N GLU A 240 2.06 -6.78 -3.64
CA GLU A 240 1.58 -7.66 -2.57
C GLU A 240 2.34 -8.99 -2.54
N GLU A 241 2.63 -9.55 -3.73
CA GLU A 241 3.34 -10.82 -3.89
C GLU A 241 4.75 -10.74 -3.29
N ARG A 242 5.50 -9.69 -3.61
CA ARG A 242 6.85 -9.46 -3.07
C ARG A 242 6.84 -9.22 -1.56
N TYR A 243 5.80 -8.58 -1.04
CA TYR A 243 5.64 -8.40 0.41
C TYR A 243 5.37 -9.73 1.12
N LEU A 244 4.53 -10.58 0.55
CA LEU A 244 4.23 -11.91 1.06
C LEU A 244 5.46 -12.82 1.03
N GLU A 245 6.23 -12.82 -0.07
CA GLU A 245 7.50 -13.54 -0.18
C GLU A 245 8.49 -13.14 0.92
N LEU A 246 8.59 -11.84 1.20
CA LEU A 246 9.44 -11.34 2.27
C LEU A 246 8.98 -11.81 3.66
N CYS A 247 7.66 -11.85 3.90
CA CYS A 247 7.08 -12.39 5.14
C CYS A 247 7.29 -13.90 5.27
N ILE A 248 7.19 -14.66 4.18
CA ILE A 248 7.52 -16.10 4.15
C ILE A 248 9.01 -16.31 4.50
N ALA A 249 9.90 -15.49 3.93
CA ALA A 249 11.32 -15.55 4.27
C ALA A 249 11.57 -15.23 5.75
N ALA A 250 10.88 -14.23 6.32
CA ALA A 250 10.93 -13.92 7.74
C ALA A 250 10.43 -15.08 8.62
N ARG A 251 9.33 -15.75 8.23
CA ARG A 251 8.79 -16.92 8.94
C ARG A 251 9.83 -18.06 9.05
N LYS A 252 10.65 -18.24 8.01
CA LYS A 252 11.71 -19.26 7.96
C LYS A 252 12.88 -18.99 8.93
N LEU A 253 12.97 -17.81 9.54
CA LEU A 253 14.02 -17.52 10.53
C LEU A 253 13.88 -18.37 11.81
N ALA A 254 12.66 -18.74 12.17
CA ALA A 254 12.36 -19.55 13.35
C ALA A 254 11.11 -20.42 13.11
N PRO A 255 11.20 -21.45 12.24
CA PRO A 255 10.06 -22.30 11.84
C PRO A 255 9.38 -22.98 13.04
N GLU A 256 10.09 -23.22 14.13
CA GLU A 256 9.59 -23.83 15.34
C GLU A 256 8.70 -22.92 16.20
N LEU A 257 8.84 -21.59 16.07
CA LEU A 257 8.05 -20.64 16.86
C LEU A 257 6.67 -20.41 16.26
N ARG A 258 5.68 -20.12 17.12
CA ARG A 258 4.36 -19.67 16.65
C ARG A 258 4.50 -18.31 15.97
N CYS A 259 4.15 -18.23 14.70
CA CYS A 259 4.18 -16.97 13.96
C CYS A 259 2.93 -16.14 14.23
N VAL A 260 3.10 -14.90 14.65
CA VAL A 260 2.05 -13.92 14.86
C VAL A 260 2.29 -12.73 13.93
N TYR A 261 1.28 -12.31 13.21
CA TYR A 261 1.32 -11.13 12.35
C TYR A 261 0.56 -9.99 13.01
N LEU A 262 1.22 -8.85 13.19
CA LEU A 262 0.68 -7.63 13.79
C LEU A 262 0.46 -6.61 12.66
N PRO A 263 -0.72 -6.57 12.05
CA PRO A 263 -0.95 -5.73 10.88
C PRO A 263 -0.82 -4.25 11.25
N HIS A 264 -0.19 -3.49 10.37
CA HIS A 264 -0.21 -2.04 10.44
C HIS A 264 -1.63 -1.54 10.13
N ARG A 265 -2.08 -0.51 10.86
CA ARG A 265 -3.46 0.03 10.80
C ARG A 265 -3.97 0.49 9.42
N ARG A 266 -3.05 0.68 8.46
CA ARG A 266 -3.36 1.09 7.07
C ARG A 266 -3.27 -0.07 6.08
N GLU A 267 -3.04 -1.29 6.54
CA GLU A 267 -2.98 -2.44 5.63
C GLU A 267 -4.36 -2.85 5.16
N ASP A 268 -4.43 -3.27 3.91
CA ASP A 268 -5.65 -3.80 3.31
C ASP A 268 -6.10 -5.06 4.06
N PRO A 269 -7.36 -5.14 4.55
CA PRO A 269 -7.87 -6.32 5.25
C PRO A 269 -7.75 -7.64 4.45
N VAL A 270 -7.82 -7.60 3.12
CA VAL A 270 -7.62 -8.75 2.22
C VAL A 270 -6.18 -9.25 2.33
N LYS A 271 -5.20 -8.34 2.25
CA LYS A 271 -3.79 -8.67 2.41
C LYS A 271 -3.50 -9.24 3.81
N VAL A 272 -4.12 -8.68 4.85
CA VAL A 272 -4.00 -9.21 6.22
C VAL A 272 -4.55 -10.63 6.33
N ARG A 273 -5.70 -10.94 5.69
CA ARG A 273 -6.20 -12.33 5.63
C ARG A 273 -5.23 -13.26 4.90
N LYS A 274 -4.63 -12.80 3.79
CA LYS A 274 -3.60 -13.54 3.07
C LYS A 274 -2.38 -13.83 3.93
N MET A 275 -1.99 -12.96 4.86
CA MET A 275 -0.89 -13.25 5.79
C MET A 275 -1.19 -14.50 6.65
N GLY A 276 -2.42 -14.63 7.15
CA GLY A 276 -2.79 -15.82 7.92
C GLY A 276 -2.81 -17.08 7.07
N PHE A 277 -3.28 -16.96 5.84
CA PHE A 277 -3.44 -18.10 4.95
C PHE A 277 -2.17 -18.51 4.19
N ILE A 278 -1.31 -17.59 3.79
CA ILE A 278 -0.08 -17.88 3.03
C ILE A 278 1.08 -18.12 4.00
N VAL A 279 1.33 -17.17 4.90
CA VAL A 279 2.50 -17.22 5.81
C VAL A 279 2.28 -18.19 6.97
N GLY A 280 1.01 -18.55 7.23
CA GLY A 280 0.66 -19.38 8.40
C GLY A 280 0.73 -18.60 9.70
N ALA A 281 0.56 -17.28 9.65
CA ALA A 281 0.64 -16.43 10.82
C ALA A 281 -0.72 -16.30 11.53
N GLN A 282 -0.72 -16.27 12.87
CA GLN A 282 -1.87 -15.84 13.64
C GLN A 282 -2.00 -14.32 13.54
N ILE A 283 -3.13 -13.80 13.04
CA ILE A 283 -3.35 -12.36 13.00
C ILE A 283 -3.73 -11.85 14.40
N ARG A 284 -2.96 -10.89 14.93
CA ARG A 284 -3.26 -10.21 16.20
C ARG A 284 -3.43 -8.72 15.96
N GLN A 285 -4.66 -8.23 16.08
CA GLN A 285 -4.94 -6.80 15.99
C GLN A 285 -4.42 -6.10 17.25
N THR A 286 -3.79 -4.94 17.08
CA THR A 286 -3.32 -4.11 18.20
C THR A 286 -3.49 -2.62 17.88
N ASP A 287 -3.63 -1.82 18.92
CA ASP A 287 -3.61 -0.35 18.88
C ASP A 287 -2.20 0.22 18.72
N GLY A 288 -1.17 -0.59 19.02
CA GLY A 288 0.26 -0.34 18.84
C GLY A 288 1.05 -1.52 19.40
N ILE A 289 2.24 -1.84 18.85
CA ILE A 289 3.01 -2.99 19.37
C ILE A 289 3.51 -2.66 20.78
N GLU A 290 3.97 -1.44 20.99
CA GLU A 290 4.37 -0.87 22.26
C GLU A 290 3.23 -0.94 23.28
N SER A 291 2.03 -0.48 22.90
CA SER A 291 0.84 -0.52 23.76
C SER A 291 0.46 -1.95 24.16
N ALA A 292 0.53 -2.91 23.23
CA ALA A 292 0.26 -4.31 23.54
C ALA A 292 1.28 -4.91 24.51
N ILE A 293 2.58 -4.69 24.27
CA ILE A 293 3.64 -5.15 25.19
C ILE A 293 3.44 -4.51 26.57
N ALA A 294 3.12 -3.21 26.61
CA ALA A 294 2.96 -2.49 27.86
C ALA A 294 1.75 -2.96 28.67
N ARG A 295 0.59 -3.10 28.02
CA ARG A 295 -0.68 -3.49 28.64
C ARG A 295 -0.66 -4.95 29.08
N ASP A 296 -0.28 -5.84 28.17
CA ASP A 296 -0.43 -7.28 28.36
C ASP A 296 0.81 -7.90 29.03
N ARG A 297 1.89 -7.11 29.17
CA ARG A 297 3.15 -7.51 29.80
C ARG A 297 3.72 -8.80 29.21
N ILE A 298 3.65 -8.90 27.87
CA ILE A 298 4.17 -10.01 27.07
C ILE A 298 5.15 -9.49 26.01
N ALA A 299 6.13 -10.31 25.63
CA ALA A 299 7.05 -10.01 24.55
C ALA A 299 7.32 -11.29 23.72
N PRO A 300 7.57 -11.19 22.40
CA PRO A 300 7.95 -12.35 21.60
C PRO A 300 9.41 -12.70 21.83
N ARG A 301 9.79 -13.94 21.50
CA ARG A 301 11.21 -14.31 21.38
C ARG A 301 11.89 -13.56 20.24
N ILE A 302 11.19 -13.37 19.12
CA ILE A 302 11.69 -12.67 17.94
C ILE A 302 10.65 -11.68 17.44
N LEU A 303 11.04 -10.44 17.18
CA LEU A 303 10.22 -9.44 16.49
C LEU A 303 10.88 -9.07 15.17
N VAL A 304 10.21 -9.29 14.05
CA VAL A 304 10.69 -8.97 12.70
C VAL A 304 9.97 -7.75 12.14
N SER A 305 10.70 -6.88 11.43
CA SER A 305 10.15 -5.73 10.71
C SER A 305 10.93 -5.44 9.42
N PHE A 306 10.33 -4.69 8.49
CA PHE A 306 10.87 -4.44 7.13
C PHE A 306 11.25 -2.98 6.88
N GLY A 307 11.69 -2.24 7.90
CA GLY A 307 11.95 -0.80 7.83
C GLY A 307 10.89 0.05 8.53
N SER A 308 10.40 -0.42 9.68
CA SER A 308 9.51 0.34 10.56
C SER A 308 10.27 0.87 11.78
N THR A 309 9.97 2.10 12.18
CA THR A 309 10.49 2.73 13.41
C THR A 309 9.98 2.06 14.69
N VAL A 310 9.03 1.13 14.60
CA VAL A 310 8.58 0.33 15.76
C VAL A 310 9.71 -0.46 16.41
N LEU A 311 10.78 -0.77 15.67
CA LEU A 311 11.96 -1.40 16.26
C LEU A 311 12.76 -0.42 17.13
N ASP A 312 12.73 0.89 16.83
CA ASP A 312 13.41 1.90 17.65
C ASP A 312 12.82 1.96 19.07
N THR A 313 11.50 1.83 19.19
CA THR A 313 10.76 1.88 20.45
C THR A 313 10.73 0.52 21.16
N VAL A 314 10.35 -0.54 20.46
CA VAL A 314 10.19 -1.86 21.09
C VAL A 314 11.53 -2.40 21.58
N SER A 315 12.62 -2.23 20.82
CA SER A 315 13.93 -2.75 21.23
C SER A 315 14.47 -2.09 22.50
N ARG A 316 14.01 -0.87 22.83
CA ARG A 316 14.28 -0.20 24.12
C ARG A 316 13.41 -0.74 25.24
N MET A 317 12.12 -0.96 24.96
CA MET A 317 11.20 -1.51 25.95
C MET A 317 11.64 -2.89 26.43
N VAL A 318 12.02 -3.78 25.52
CA VAL A 318 12.30 -5.19 25.86
C VAL A 318 13.79 -5.51 25.97
N GLY A 319 14.67 -4.57 25.60
CA GLY A 319 16.12 -4.73 25.65
C GLY A 319 16.59 -5.99 24.93
N THR A 320 17.28 -6.86 25.66
CA THR A 320 17.82 -8.13 25.12
C THR A 320 16.86 -9.33 25.26
N LEU A 321 15.69 -9.15 25.88
CA LEU A 321 14.71 -10.22 26.06
C LEU A 321 14.14 -10.72 24.72
N THR A 322 13.95 -9.81 23.77
CA THR A 322 13.47 -10.11 22.42
C THR A 322 14.59 -9.85 21.42
N SER A 323 14.77 -10.78 20.48
CA SER A 323 15.59 -10.52 19.29
C SER A 323 14.80 -9.64 18.31
N CYS A 324 15.07 -8.33 18.30
CA CYS A 324 14.52 -7.40 17.32
C CYS A 324 15.31 -7.49 16.01
N VAL A 325 14.67 -8.00 14.97
CA VAL A 325 15.27 -8.29 13.67
C VAL A 325 14.70 -7.36 12.62
N LEU A 326 15.58 -6.62 11.96
CA LEU A 326 15.26 -5.78 10.82
C LEU A 326 15.67 -6.50 9.55
N VAL A 327 14.70 -6.89 8.72
CA VAL A 327 14.97 -7.50 7.41
C VAL A 327 15.01 -6.40 6.36
N ALA A 328 16.19 -6.16 5.78
CA ALA A 328 16.35 -5.22 4.69
C ALA A 328 15.76 -5.82 3.40
N PRO A 329 14.75 -5.19 2.78
CA PRO A 329 14.17 -5.72 1.55
C PRO A 329 15.20 -5.71 0.41
N PRO A 330 15.26 -6.75 -0.44
CA PRO A 330 16.21 -6.80 -1.56
C PRO A 330 15.85 -5.74 -2.63
N PRO A 331 16.76 -5.37 -3.55
CA PRO A 331 16.47 -4.38 -4.60
C PRO A 331 15.22 -4.70 -5.43
N ALA A 332 15.00 -5.99 -5.73
CA ALA A 332 13.83 -6.47 -6.48
C ALA A 332 12.50 -6.28 -5.74
N TYR A 333 12.51 -5.97 -4.45
CA TYR A 333 11.30 -5.69 -3.67
C TYR A 333 10.60 -4.41 -4.13
N PHE A 334 11.36 -3.38 -4.54
CA PHE A 334 10.83 -2.04 -4.72
C PHE A 334 10.20 -1.83 -6.12
N LEU A 335 9.09 -1.07 -6.17
CA LEU A 335 8.43 -0.64 -7.42
C LEU A 335 8.79 0.79 -7.84
N GLY A 336 9.29 1.63 -6.92
CA GLY A 336 9.44 3.05 -7.17
C GLY A 336 10.52 3.75 -6.33
N PRO A 337 10.56 5.10 -6.34
CA PRO A 337 11.65 5.88 -5.77
C PRO A 337 11.68 5.89 -4.24
N ARG A 338 10.68 5.31 -3.56
CA ARG A 338 10.64 5.21 -2.09
C ARG A 338 11.70 4.26 -1.52
N ARG A 339 12.41 3.52 -2.36
CA ARG A 339 13.54 2.66 -1.98
C ARG A 339 14.56 3.39 -1.11
N GLU A 340 15.02 4.57 -1.52
CA GLU A 340 16.07 5.33 -0.80
C GLU A 340 15.63 5.64 0.64
N HIS A 341 14.36 6.01 0.82
CA HIS A 341 13.81 6.30 2.14
C HIS A 341 13.78 5.06 3.05
N ILE A 342 13.32 3.91 2.54
CA ILE A 342 13.31 2.66 3.32
C ILE A 342 14.73 2.20 3.64
N GLU A 343 15.67 2.32 2.69
CA GLU A 343 17.07 2.03 2.95
C GLU A 343 17.69 2.94 4.02
N GLU A 344 17.34 4.24 4.02
CA GLU A 344 17.78 5.19 5.06
C GLU A 344 17.22 4.81 6.42
N VAL A 345 15.93 4.49 6.52
CA VAL A 345 15.29 4.01 7.76
C VAL A 345 15.96 2.72 8.25
N VAL A 346 16.27 1.80 7.34
CA VAL A 346 16.92 0.54 7.68
C VAL A 346 18.33 0.79 8.23
N ARG A 347 19.13 1.62 7.54
CA ARG A 347 20.48 1.99 8.00
C ARG A 347 20.45 2.71 9.34
N ALA A 348 19.50 3.63 9.53
CA ALA A 348 19.34 4.35 10.79
C ALA A 348 19.00 3.39 11.94
N ASN A 349 18.06 2.45 11.73
CA ASN A 349 17.69 1.46 12.73
C ASN A 349 18.89 0.62 13.20
N VAL A 350 19.70 0.10 12.27
CA VAL A 350 20.87 -0.74 12.61
C VAL A 350 21.99 0.07 13.25
N ARG A 351 22.20 1.32 12.80
CA ARG A 351 23.25 2.19 13.34
C ARG A 351 22.91 2.69 14.75
N ASP A 352 21.66 3.06 14.98
CA ASP A 352 21.26 3.84 16.15
C ASP A 352 20.62 3.00 17.26
N ASN A 353 20.25 1.73 17.00
CA ASN A 353 19.71 0.81 18.01
C ASN A 353 20.63 -0.38 18.26
N THR A 354 21.19 -0.45 19.47
CA THR A 354 22.09 -1.54 19.90
C THR A 354 21.40 -2.90 20.04
N HIS A 355 20.08 -2.92 20.09
CA HIS A 355 19.27 -4.12 20.29
C HIS A 355 18.57 -4.60 19.00
N VAL A 356 18.81 -3.93 17.88
CA VAL A 356 18.27 -4.32 16.57
C VAL A 356 19.35 -4.98 15.75
N VAL A 357 19.04 -6.14 15.16
CA VAL A 357 19.95 -6.79 14.22
C VAL A 357 19.42 -6.72 12.80
N GLY A 358 20.24 -6.18 11.90
CA GLY A 358 19.94 -6.10 10.47
C GLY A 358 20.24 -7.41 9.73
N LEU A 359 19.31 -7.87 8.91
CA LEU A 359 19.51 -8.92 7.92
C LEU A 359 19.49 -8.30 6.53
N PHE A 360 20.65 -8.28 5.88
CA PHE A 360 20.84 -7.71 4.54
C PHE A 360 20.98 -8.84 3.52
N GLY A 361 20.28 -8.73 2.40
CA GLY A 361 20.18 -9.80 1.38
C GLY A 361 21.52 -10.32 0.83
N ASP A 362 22.59 -9.54 0.96
CA ASP A 362 23.95 -9.90 0.50
C ASP A 362 24.82 -10.52 1.61
N ASP A 363 24.45 -10.39 2.88
CA ASP A 363 25.27 -10.81 4.04
C ASP A 363 24.92 -12.23 4.51
N ARG A 364 24.98 -13.19 3.59
CA ARG A 364 24.71 -14.62 3.86
C ARG A 364 25.67 -15.21 4.89
N ALA A 365 26.85 -14.62 5.07
CA ALA A 365 27.82 -15.01 6.08
C ALA A 365 27.38 -14.63 7.51
N ALA A 366 26.56 -13.58 7.67
CA ALA A 366 26.00 -13.21 8.96
C ALA A 366 24.91 -14.18 9.42
N ALA A 367 23.98 -14.60 8.53
CA ALA A 367 22.93 -15.58 8.84
C ALA A 367 23.49 -16.93 9.33
N GLY A 368 24.66 -17.35 8.83
CA GLY A 368 25.36 -18.56 9.30
C GLY A 368 25.97 -18.45 10.70
N ARG A 369 26.29 -17.23 11.19
CA ARG A 369 26.87 -17.01 12.54
C ARG A 369 25.82 -17.09 13.66
N TRP A 370 24.53 -17.00 13.34
CA TRP A 370 23.46 -17.12 14.34
C TRP A 370 23.27 -18.54 14.87
N LYS A 371 23.54 -19.57 14.06
CA LYS A 371 23.57 -20.96 14.55
C LYS A 371 24.64 -21.18 15.62
N ALA A 372 25.66 -20.32 15.69
CA ALA A 372 26.77 -20.45 16.65
C ALA A 372 26.60 -19.58 17.90
N ALA A 373 25.69 -18.60 17.93
CA ALA A 373 25.68 -17.59 19.00
C ALA A 373 24.47 -17.62 19.95
N ALA A 374 23.35 -18.28 19.66
CA ALA A 374 22.21 -18.26 20.59
C ALA A 374 21.16 -19.40 20.42
N ILE A 375 21.58 -20.64 20.13
CA ILE A 375 20.65 -21.78 20.21
C ILE A 375 21.31 -22.93 20.96
N VAL A 376 20.97 -23.08 22.24
CA VAL A 376 21.18 -24.32 22.99
C VAL A 376 20.18 -25.34 22.43
N GLN A 377 20.63 -26.27 21.59
CA GLN A 377 19.80 -27.40 21.15
C GLN A 377 20.07 -28.66 21.98
N PRO A 378 19.04 -29.33 22.52
CA PRO A 378 19.11 -30.72 22.98
C PRO A 378 19.02 -31.68 21.78
N SER A 379 19.89 -32.69 21.78
CA SER A 379 20.10 -33.68 20.72
C SER A 379 19.02 -34.76 20.60
N GLY A 380 18.66 -35.14 19.38
CA GLY A 380 18.05 -36.45 19.08
C GLY A 380 17.49 -36.60 17.66
N GLU A 381 18.15 -37.39 16.80
CA GLU A 381 17.61 -37.92 15.53
C GLU A 381 16.95 -39.29 15.73
N PRO A 382 15.93 -39.68 14.94
CA PRO A 382 16.16 -40.79 13.99
C PRO A 382 15.31 -40.81 12.67
N LYS A 383 15.96 -41.32 11.59
CA LYS A 383 15.58 -42.30 10.52
C LYS A 383 14.08 -42.66 10.34
N GLY A 384 13.44 -42.87 9.17
CA GLY A 384 13.78 -42.96 7.73
C GLY A 384 12.89 -44.05 7.06
N SER A 385 12.30 -43.86 5.86
CA SER A 385 12.10 -44.91 4.81
C SER A 385 11.38 -44.45 3.51
N ALA A 386 12.04 -44.76 2.38
CA ALA A 386 11.59 -45.25 1.05
C ALA A 386 10.34 -44.71 0.29
N ALA A 387 10.58 -44.46 -1.01
CA ALA A 387 9.62 -44.20 -2.09
C ALA A 387 9.83 -45.19 -3.25
N PRO A 388 8.84 -45.34 -4.15
CA PRO A 388 9.10 -45.32 -5.60
C PRO A 388 8.04 -44.44 -6.32
N SER A 389 8.15 -43.90 -7.52
CA SER A 389 9.15 -43.74 -8.58
C SER A 389 8.49 -42.81 -9.64
N GLU A 390 9.30 -42.01 -10.35
CA GLU A 390 9.21 -41.52 -11.75
C GLU A 390 7.86 -41.62 -12.52
N THR A 391 7.39 -40.67 -13.34
CA THR A 391 8.01 -39.65 -14.22
C THR A 391 6.89 -38.78 -14.82
N SER A 392 7.17 -37.54 -15.26
CA SER A 392 6.77 -36.99 -16.57
C SER A 392 6.92 -35.46 -16.64
N ALA A 393 7.52 -35.00 -17.75
CA ALA A 393 7.90 -33.64 -18.08
C ALA A 393 6.70 -32.70 -18.37
N LEU A 394 6.81 -31.43 -17.95
CA LEU A 394 5.90 -30.34 -18.28
C LEU A 394 6.35 -29.66 -19.59
N SER A 395 5.70 -30.01 -20.70
CA SER A 395 5.57 -29.12 -21.86
C SER A 395 4.62 -27.97 -21.50
N GLY A 396 4.95 -26.75 -21.92
CA GLY A 396 4.36 -25.47 -21.48
C GLY A 396 2.84 -25.46 -21.32
N ALA A 397 2.38 -24.90 -20.20
CA ALA A 397 0.98 -24.83 -19.82
C ALA A 397 0.17 -23.87 -20.73
N ALA A 398 -0.18 -24.35 -21.92
CA ALA A 398 -1.40 -23.92 -22.61
C ALA A 398 -2.61 -24.31 -21.75
N ALA A 399 -3.71 -23.55 -21.85
CA ALA A 399 -4.98 -23.95 -21.25
C ALA A 399 -5.35 -25.38 -21.71
N GLN A 400 -5.60 -26.28 -20.76
CA GLN A 400 -5.92 -27.68 -21.02
C GLN A 400 -7.42 -27.92 -20.77
N ASN A 401 -7.93 -29.05 -21.25
CA ASN A 401 -9.31 -29.50 -20.96
C ASN A 401 -10.35 -28.42 -21.29
N LEU A 402 -10.27 -27.88 -22.51
CA LEU A 402 -11.18 -26.87 -23.04
C LEU A 402 -12.58 -27.49 -23.25
N GLU A 403 -13.57 -27.09 -22.45
CA GLU A 403 -14.99 -27.45 -22.64
C GLU A 403 -15.72 -26.27 -23.30
N ASN A 404 -16.24 -26.49 -24.52
CA ASN A 404 -16.90 -25.48 -25.36
C ASN A 404 -15.99 -24.28 -25.74
N LEU A 405 -14.67 -24.52 -25.79
CA LEU A 405 -13.67 -23.51 -26.09
C LEU A 405 -12.66 -23.99 -27.14
N GLU A 406 -12.19 -23.06 -27.96
CA GLU A 406 -11.04 -23.22 -28.85
C GLU A 406 -9.94 -22.24 -28.44
N ALA A 407 -8.69 -22.69 -28.45
CA ALA A 407 -7.53 -21.86 -28.15
C ALA A 407 -6.89 -21.34 -29.44
N GLN A 408 -6.77 -20.03 -29.55
CA GLN A 408 -6.06 -19.35 -30.63
C GLN A 408 -4.81 -18.66 -30.08
N PRO A 409 -3.60 -18.91 -30.63
CA PRO A 409 -2.40 -18.22 -30.20
C PRO A 409 -2.45 -16.73 -30.58
N GLU A 410 -1.97 -15.87 -29.69
CA GLU A 410 -1.84 -14.43 -29.91
C GLU A 410 -0.42 -14.04 -30.39
N PRO A 411 -0.27 -12.91 -31.11
CA PRO A 411 1.03 -12.46 -31.62
C PRO A 411 2.09 -12.19 -30.55
N ASP A 412 1.67 -11.85 -29.33
CA ASP A 412 2.58 -11.64 -28.20
C ASP A 412 2.99 -12.96 -27.53
N GLY A 413 2.44 -14.10 -27.98
CA GLY A 413 2.65 -15.44 -27.43
C GLY A 413 1.60 -15.84 -26.39
N GLY A 414 0.58 -15.01 -26.18
CA GLY A 414 -0.58 -15.36 -25.36
C GLY A 414 -1.49 -16.39 -26.04
N VAL A 415 -2.55 -16.76 -25.34
CA VAL A 415 -3.61 -17.64 -25.84
C VAL A 415 -4.96 -16.95 -25.62
N LEU A 416 -5.62 -16.63 -26.72
CA LEU A 416 -7.00 -16.19 -26.76
C LEU A 416 -7.91 -17.42 -26.75
N LEU A 417 -8.90 -17.44 -25.87
CA LEU A 417 -9.91 -18.49 -25.83
C LEU A 417 -11.18 -18.02 -26.53
N LEU A 418 -11.72 -18.85 -27.42
CA LEU A 418 -12.89 -18.60 -28.27
C LEU A 418 -14.02 -19.59 -27.97
N GLU A 419 -15.29 -19.16 -28.06
CA GLU A 419 -16.46 -20.05 -27.97
C GLU A 419 -16.50 -20.99 -29.19
N SER A 420 -16.48 -22.31 -28.98
CA SER A 420 -16.46 -23.32 -30.06
C SER A 420 -17.87 -23.72 -30.55
N GLY A 421 -18.88 -22.86 -30.34
CA GLY A 421 -20.26 -23.06 -30.82
C GLY A 421 -21.19 -23.95 -29.98
N GLY A 422 -20.74 -24.48 -28.83
CA GLY A 422 -21.59 -25.22 -27.89
C GLY A 422 -22.37 -24.30 -26.94
N HIS A 423 -23.69 -24.47 -26.81
CA HIS A 423 -24.44 -23.84 -25.72
C HIS A 423 -24.01 -24.46 -24.38
N GLY A 424 -23.44 -23.70 -23.45
CA GLY A 424 -23.12 -24.25 -22.13
C GLY A 424 -22.17 -23.44 -21.26
N LEU A 425 -21.70 -24.10 -20.21
CA LEU A 425 -20.65 -23.65 -19.32
C LEU A 425 -19.31 -23.71 -20.08
N HIS A 426 -18.54 -22.62 -20.10
CA HIS A 426 -17.17 -22.67 -20.62
C HIS A 426 -16.20 -22.97 -19.49
N ARG A 427 -15.38 -23.99 -19.66
CA ARG A 427 -14.40 -24.42 -18.65
C ARG A 427 -13.06 -24.66 -19.31
N PHE A 428 -12.00 -24.25 -18.62
CA PHE A 428 -10.64 -24.62 -18.97
C PHE A 428 -9.77 -24.78 -17.72
N GLN A 429 -8.74 -25.60 -17.82
CA GLN A 429 -7.73 -25.82 -16.79
C GLN A 429 -6.51 -24.94 -17.08
N ILE A 430 -6.09 -24.16 -16.08
CA ILE A 430 -4.93 -23.26 -16.19
C ILE A 430 -3.67 -23.81 -15.53
N ALA A 431 -3.84 -24.72 -14.57
CA ALA A 431 -2.73 -25.36 -13.87
C ALA A 431 -3.20 -26.62 -13.16
N ASP A 432 -2.24 -27.47 -12.85
CA ASP A 432 -2.36 -28.58 -11.92
C ASP A 432 -1.26 -28.47 -10.86
N VAL A 433 -1.57 -28.88 -9.64
CA VAL A 433 -0.67 -28.72 -8.49
C VAL A 433 -0.74 -29.97 -7.63
N GLY A 434 0.40 -30.63 -7.44
CA GLY A 434 0.54 -31.67 -6.42
C GLY A 434 0.72 -31.04 -5.04
N LEU A 435 -0.09 -31.46 -4.07
CA LEU A 435 -0.02 -31.09 -2.66
C LEU A 435 0.09 -32.33 -1.78
N ALA A 436 0.94 -32.30 -0.77
CA ALA A 436 0.85 -33.17 0.38
C ALA A 436 -0.27 -32.71 1.34
N SER A 437 -0.63 -33.56 2.30
CA SER A 437 -1.70 -33.25 3.26
C SER A 437 -1.28 -32.06 4.13
N GLY A 438 -2.09 -31.00 4.14
CA GLY A 438 -1.82 -29.78 4.90
C GLY A 438 -0.90 -28.77 4.19
N GLU A 439 -0.31 -29.13 3.05
CA GLU A 439 0.48 -28.19 2.24
C GLU A 439 -0.42 -27.07 1.66
N ARG A 440 0.22 -25.94 1.37
CA ARG A 440 -0.41 -24.79 0.73
C ARG A 440 0.28 -24.51 -0.60
N ALA A 441 -0.48 -24.15 -1.61
CA ALA A 441 0.02 -23.66 -2.88
C ALA A 441 -0.42 -22.21 -3.11
N LEU A 442 0.51 -21.40 -3.59
CA LEU A 442 0.28 -20.07 -4.15
C LEU A 442 0.50 -20.14 -5.66
N ARG A 443 -0.43 -19.56 -6.42
CA ARG A 443 -0.33 -19.35 -7.86
C ARG A 443 -0.85 -17.98 -8.22
N ALA A 444 -0.17 -17.31 -9.14
CA ALA A 444 -0.64 -16.09 -9.76
C ALA A 444 -0.75 -16.30 -11.27
N PHE A 445 -1.83 -15.79 -11.85
CA PHE A 445 -2.11 -15.86 -13.27
C PHE A 445 -2.52 -14.48 -13.75
N ARG A 446 -2.09 -14.09 -14.95
CA ARG A 446 -2.61 -12.90 -15.62
C ARG A 446 -3.74 -13.33 -16.55
N ILE A 447 -4.82 -12.58 -16.53
CA ILE A 447 -6.02 -12.81 -17.33
C ILE A 447 -6.51 -11.46 -17.85
N ALA A 448 -6.67 -11.32 -19.15
CA ALA A 448 -7.32 -10.17 -19.74
C ALA A 448 -8.79 -10.51 -20.02
N GLY A 449 -9.72 -9.77 -19.40
CA GLY A 449 -11.16 -9.90 -19.62
C GLY A 449 -11.65 -8.93 -20.70
N GLU A 450 -12.32 -9.42 -21.75
CA GLU A 450 -13.00 -8.57 -22.75
C GLU A 450 -14.52 -8.71 -22.61
N GLY A 451 -15.17 -7.72 -22.01
CA GLY A 451 -16.63 -7.58 -22.03
C GLY A 451 -17.42 -8.51 -21.08
N ARG A 452 -16.80 -9.53 -20.49
CA ARG A 452 -17.39 -10.38 -19.43
C ARG A 452 -16.38 -10.69 -18.34
N SER A 453 -16.68 -10.23 -17.13
CA SER A 453 -15.70 -10.21 -16.04
C SER A 453 -15.99 -11.21 -14.93
N ASP A 454 -17.18 -11.80 -14.85
CA ASP A 454 -17.48 -12.76 -13.78
C ASP A 454 -16.98 -14.16 -14.13
N ILE A 455 -15.96 -14.61 -13.39
CA ILE A 455 -15.43 -15.97 -13.48
C ILE A 455 -15.63 -16.70 -12.16
N ARG A 456 -15.70 -18.02 -12.25
CA ARG A 456 -15.60 -18.91 -11.10
C ARG A 456 -14.30 -19.69 -11.18
N LEU A 457 -13.40 -19.41 -10.25
CA LEU A 457 -12.18 -20.18 -10.07
C LEU A 457 -12.48 -21.41 -9.22
N ARG A 458 -12.31 -22.60 -9.78
CA ARG A 458 -12.54 -23.88 -9.12
C ARG A 458 -11.23 -24.62 -8.91
N ILE A 459 -10.99 -25.05 -7.67
CA ILE A 459 -9.86 -25.91 -7.30
C ILE A 459 -10.44 -27.27 -6.97
N VAL A 460 -10.12 -28.29 -7.75
CA VAL A 460 -10.77 -29.61 -7.65
C VAL A 460 -9.73 -30.72 -7.53
N SER A 461 -9.96 -31.67 -6.63
CA SER A 461 -9.13 -32.87 -6.52
C SER A 461 -9.30 -33.75 -7.76
N GLU A 462 -8.19 -34.20 -8.33
CA GLU A 462 -8.19 -35.13 -9.46
C GLU A 462 -8.71 -36.53 -9.03
N LEU A 463 -8.49 -36.91 -7.76
CA LEU A 463 -8.91 -38.20 -7.20
C LEU A 463 -10.42 -38.26 -6.90
N ASP A 464 -10.99 -37.16 -6.44
CA ASP A 464 -12.43 -37.06 -6.12
C ASP A 464 -12.94 -35.69 -6.55
N ARG A 465 -13.66 -35.65 -7.68
CA ARG A 465 -14.19 -34.39 -8.24
C ARG A 465 -15.25 -33.72 -7.36
N ASN A 466 -15.75 -34.40 -6.32
CA ASN A 466 -16.62 -33.81 -5.31
C ASN A 466 -15.85 -33.00 -4.27
N VAL A 467 -14.54 -33.23 -4.12
CA VAL A 467 -13.65 -32.46 -3.25
C VAL A 467 -13.15 -31.23 -4.02
N TYR A 468 -13.74 -30.07 -3.76
CA TYR A 468 -13.38 -28.82 -4.43
C TYR A 468 -13.66 -27.57 -3.62
N ALA A 469 -13.03 -26.46 -3.97
CA ALA A 469 -13.38 -25.11 -3.54
C ALA A 469 -13.65 -24.21 -4.76
N GLU A 470 -14.60 -23.28 -4.66
CA GLU A 470 -15.00 -22.38 -5.75
C GLU A 470 -15.03 -20.93 -5.27
N CYS A 471 -14.24 -20.06 -5.92
CA CYS A 471 -14.22 -18.63 -5.69
C CYS A 471 -14.85 -17.90 -6.87
N ASP A 472 -15.92 -17.14 -6.64
CA ASP A 472 -16.50 -16.25 -7.65
C ASP A 472 -15.71 -14.92 -7.66
N LEU A 473 -15.18 -14.52 -8.81
CA LEU A 473 -14.31 -13.37 -9.00
C LEU A 473 -14.83 -12.50 -10.14
N ASN A 474 -14.50 -11.21 -10.10
CA ASN A 474 -14.86 -10.26 -11.15
C ASN A 474 -13.55 -9.66 -11.68
N LEU A 475 -13.23 -9.92 -12.95
CA LEU A 475 -11.99 -9.51 -13.62
C LEU A 475 -11.96 -8.01 -13.97
N ASP A 476 -13.07 -7.30 -13.85
CA ASP A 476 -13.12 -5.84 -14.07
C ASP A 476 -12.88 -5.05 -12.78
N LEU A 477 -12.97 -5.70 -11.61
CA LEU A 477 -12.89 -5.05 -10.31
C LEU A 477 -11.81 -5.71 -9.45
N SER A 478 -11.04 -4.92 -8.71
CA SER A 478 -10.16 -5.49 -7.69
C SER A 478 -11.01 -6.07 -6.57
N ASN A 479 -11.08 -7.40 -6.49
CA ASN A 479 -11.92 -8.11 -5.51
C ASN A 479 -11.23 -9.35 -4.94
N SER A 480 -11.84 -9.98 -3.93
CA SER A 480 -11.34 -11.24 -3.38
C SER A 480 -12.48 -12.13 -2.91
N ALA A 481 -12.27 -13.43 -2.99
CA ALA A 481 -13.22 -14.45 -2.56
C ALA A 481 -12.50 -15.58 -1.84
N GLU A 482 -13.12 -16.08 -0.78
CA GLU A 482 -12.66 -17.22 0.00
C GLU A 482 -13.70 -18.33 -0.08
N ALA A 483 -13.25 -19.57 -0.19
CA ALA A 483 -14.08 -20.75 -0.18
C ALA A 483 -13.44 -21.86 0.65
N LEU A 484 -14.25 -22.54 1.46
CA LEU A 484 -13.88 -23.77 2.15
C LEU A 484 -14.94 -24.81 1.83
N LYS A 485 -14.54 -25.91 1.19
CA LYS A 485 -15.44 -27.02 0.92
C LYS A 485 -14.68 -28.33 0.81
N ASP A 486 -15.22 -29.35 1.47
CA ASP A 486 -14.72 -30.73 1.46
C ASP A 486 -13.21 -30.85 1.77
N GLY A 487 -12.72 -30.04 2.71
CA GLY A 487 -11.31 -30.02 3.13
C GLY A 487 -10.36 -29.27 2.19
N VAL A 488 -10.88 -28.60 1.15
CA VAL A 488 -10.12 -27.66 0.32
C VAL A 488 -10.49 -26.24 0.72
N ARG A 489 -9.47 -25.45 1.10
CA ARG A 489 -9.62 -24.02 1.36
C ARG A 489 -8.92 -23.24 0.27
N ALA A 490 -9.62 -22.31 -0.36
CA ALA A 490 -9.11 -21.45 -1.40
C ALA A 490 -9.35 -19.99 -1.04
N LEU A 491 -8.36 -19.15 -1.28
CA LEU A 491 -8.46 -17.70 -1.23
C LEU A 491 -7.96 -17.17 -2.57
N ALA A 492 -8.83 -16.51 -3.31
CA ALA A 492 -8.50 -15.92 -4.58
C ALA A 492 -8.73 -14.41 -4.55
N SER A 493 -7.91 -13.66 -5.26
CA SER A 493 -8.04 -12.22 -5.40
C SER A 493 -7.70 -11.77 -6.81
N VAL A 494 -8.42 -10.76 -7.28
CA VAL A 494 -8.18 -10.05 -8.52
C VAL A 494 -7.58 -8.68 -8.20
N ARG A 495 -6.52 -8.31 -8.91
CA ARG A 495 -6.05 -6.93 -9.02
C ARG A 495 -6.10 -6.51 -10.48
N VAL A 496 -6.75 -5.41 -10.77
CA VAL A 496 -6.88 -4.89 -12.15
C VAL A 496 -5.92 -3.73 -12.34
N ASP A 497 -5.10 -3.78 -13.39
CA ASP A 497 -4.18 -2.69 -13.73
C ASP A 497 -4.84 -1.60 -14.59
N GLU A 498 -4.09 -0.53 -14.89
CA GLU A 498 -4.55 0.59 -15.71
C GLU A 498 -4.93 0.19 -17.15
N GLN A 499 -4.46 -0.96 -17.63
CA GLN A 499 -4.77 -1.53 -18.95
C GLN A 499 -5.97 -2.47 -18.90
N ARG A 500 -6.68 -2.53 -17.77
CA ARG A 500 -7.79 -3.46 -17.48
C ARG A 500 -7.38 -4.93 -17.57
N ARG A 501 -6.11 -5.24 -17.31
CA ARG A 501 -5.63 -6.61 -17.19
C ARG A 501 -5.76 -7.04 -15.73
N ALA A 502 -6.43 -8.16 -15.51
CA ALA A 502 -6.59 -8.75 -14.20
C ALA A 502 -5.40 -9.66 -13.87
N VAL A 503 -4.81 -9.47 -12.70
CA VAL A 503 -3.91 -10.42 -12.06
C VAL A 503 -4.73 -11.19 -11.04
N VAL A 504 -4.95 -12.47 -11.31
CA VAL A 504 -5.65 -13.39 -10.42
C VAL A 504 -4.62 -14.15 -9.59
N THR A 505 -4.58 -13.86 -8.30
CA THR A 505 -3.76 -14.58 -7.33
C THR A 505 -4.65 -15.55 -6.56
N VAL A 506 -4.34 -16.84 -6.63
CA VAL A 506 -5.00 -17.89 -5.85
C VAL A 506 -3.99 -18.53 -4.90
N VAL A 507 -4.44 -18.68 -3.66
CA VAL A 507 -3.79 -19.51 -2.67
C VAL A 507 -4.78 -20.59 -2.30
N PHE A 508 -4.32 -21.82 -2.13
CA PHE A 508 -5.17 -22.85 -1.56
C PHE A 508 -4.39 -23.88 -0.75
N SER A 509 -5.11 -24.60 0.08
CA SER A 509 -4.62 -25.70 0.91
C SER A 509 -5.63 -26.83 0.87
N ALA A 510 -5.16 -28.06 1.03
CA ALA A 510 -6.04 -29.21 1.10
C ALA A 510 -5.67 -30.14 2.26
N GLU A 511 -6.69 -30.67 2.95
CA GLU A 511 -6.52 -31.65 4.01
C GLU A 511 -6.00 -33.00 3.48
N ARG A 512 -6.32 -33.34 2.23
CA ARG A 512 -5.89 -34.58 1.59
C ARG A 512 -4.72 -34.32 0.66
N ALA A 513 -3.70 -35.18 0.74
CA ALA A 513 -2.64 -35.20 -0.27
C ALA A 513 -3.24 -35.61 -1.62
N GLY A 514 -2.79 -34.99 -2.71
CA GLY A 514 -3.27 -35.29 -4.04
C GLY A 514 -2.88 -34.24 -5.07
N ARG A 515 -3.29 -34.49 -6.32
CA ARG A 515 -3.16 -33.52 -7.41
C ARG A 515 -4.47 -32.74 -7.53
N TYR A 516 -4.35 -31.42 -7.60
CA TYR A 516 -5.46 -30.48 -7.65
C TYR A 516 -5.41 -29.70 -8.96
N LEU A 517 -6.55 -29.64 -9.66
CA LEU A 517 -6.71 -28.90 -10.90
C LEU A 517 -7.26 -27.51 -10.58
N ILE A 518 -6.61 -26.47 -11.11
CA ILE A 518 -7.12 -25.10 -11.07
C ILE A 518 -7.85 -24.85 -12.39
N GLN A 519 -9.16 -24.72 -12.28
CA GLN A 519 -10.07 -24.52 -13.40
C GLN A 519 -10.68 -23.12 -13.33
N ILE A 520 -10.86 -22.52 -14.51
CA ILE A 520 -11.69 -21.33 -14.66
C ILE A 520 -12.97 -21.75 -15.34
N ILE A 521 -14.08 -21.35 -14.72
CA ILE A 521 -15.43 -21.55 -15.21
C ILE A 521 -15.99 -20.17 -15.53
N HIS A 522 -16.17 -19.88 -16.81
CA HIS A 522 -16.85 -18.66 -17.22
C HIS A 522 -18.36 -18.86 -17.11
N ARG A 523 -19.02 -17.95 -16.42
CA ARG A 523 -20.47 -17.97 -16.21
C ARG A 523 -21.11 -16.92 -17.09
N PRO A 524 -21.76 -17.29 -18.21
CA PRO A 524 -22.65 -16.36 -18.86
C PRO A 524 -23.72 -15.96 -17.84
N SER A 525 -23.92 -14.66 -17.62
CA SER A 525 -25.03 -14.20 -16.78
C SER A 525 -26.34 -14.74 -17.38
N ALA A 526 -27.36 -14.99 -16.54
CA ALA A 526 -28.65 -15.52 -17.02
C ALA A 526 -29.32 -14.64 -18.10
N THR A 527 -28.88 -13.38 -18.23
CA THR A 527 -29.35 -12.41 -19.22
C THR A 527 -28.37 -12.22 -20.39
N ALA A 528 -27.14 -12.74 -20.32
CA ALA A 528 -26.16 -12.66 -21.39
C ALA A 528 -26.39 -13.79 -22.42
N LYS A 529 -26.86 -13.43 -23.61
CA LYS A 529 -26.77 -14.31 -24.79
C LYS A 529 -25.29 -14.63 -25.02
N SER A 530 -24.91 -15.88 -25.34
CA SER A 530 -23.50 -16.24 -25.60
C SER A 530 -22.89 -15.31 -26.64
N SER A 531 -21.57 -15.03 -26.58
CA SER A 531 -20.99 -14.04 -27.49
C SER A 531 -21.15 -14.52 -28.95
N PHE A 532 -21.10 -15.84 -29.16
CA PHE A 532 -21.43 -16.51 -30.42
C PHE A 532 -22.83 -16.13 -30.94
N MET A 533 -23.85 -16.09 -30.07
CA MET A 533 -25.21 -15.67 -30.44
C MET A 533 -25.34 -14.18 -30.79
N LEU A 534 -24.35 -13.37 -30.40
CA LEU A 534 -24.26 -11.94 -30.72
C LEU A 534 -23.31 -11.67 -31.91
N GLY A 535 -22.81 -12.72 -32.57
CA GLY A 535 -21.90 -12.61 -33.72
C GLY A 535 -20.44 -12.29 -33.35
N ASN A 536 -20.06 -12.44 -32.07
CA ASN A 536 -18.68 -12.22 -31.60
C ASN A 536 -18.15 -13.53 -30.97
N THR A 537 -17.14 -14.18 -31.54
CA THR A 537 -16.74 -15.54 -31.13
C THR A 537 -15.92 -15.60 -29.84
N ASP A 538 -15.55 -14.46 -29.28
CA ASP A 538 -14.56 -14.41 -28.22
C ASP A 538 -15.25 -14.60 -26.86
N ILE A 539 -14.73 -15.49 -25.99
CA ILE A 539 -15.19 -15.51 -24.58
C ILE A 539 -14.64 -14.33 -23.78
N GLY A 540 -13.76 -13.54 -24.39
CA GLY A 540 -13.11 -12.40 -23.78
C GLY A 540 -12.16 -12.81 -22.66
N VAL A 541 -11.40 -13.89 -22.83
CA VAL A 541 -10.34 -14.28 -21.90
C VAL A 541 -9.06 -14.52 -22.69
N SER A 542 -8.08 -13.64 -22.52
CA SER A 542 -6.70 -13.82 -23.03
C SER A 542 -5.76 -14.17 -21.88
N LEU A 543 -4.93 -15.20 -22.11
CA LEU A 543 -3.84 -15.62 -21.23
C LEU A 543 -2.52 -15.15 -21.84
N PRO A 544 -1.85 -14.11 -21.31
CA PRO A 544 -0.64 -13.55 -21.91
C PRO A 544 0.53 -14.56 -21.91
N PRO A 545 1.54 -14.37 -22.79
CA PRO A 545 2.68 -15.28 -23.04
C PRO A 545 3.47 -15.69 -21.80
N GLN A 546 3.43 -14.84 -20.78
CA GLN A 546 4.00 -15.10 -19.49
C GLN A 546 2.87 -15.33 -18.49
N VAL A 547 2.41 -16.57 -18.44
CA VAL A 547 2.29 -17.20 -17.13
C VAL A 547 3.73 -17.32 -16.61
N GLU A 548 4.34 -16.19 -16.21
CA GLU A 548 5.33 -16.30 -15.15
C GLU A 548 4.56 -16.98 -14.03
N GLN A 549 4.83 -18.26 -13.78
CA GLN A 549 4.64 -18.80 -12.44
C GLN A 549 5.53 -17.93 -11.55
N VAL A 550 5.01 -16.77 -11.14
CA VAL A 550 5.59 -15.95 -10.08
C VAL A 550 5.30 -16.75 -8.82
N GLY A 551 6.18 -17.70 -8.56
CA GLY A 551 6.06 -18.68 -7.49
C GLY A 551 6.34 -20.09 -7.99
N GLU A 552 7.51 -20.59 -7.62
CA GLU A 552 7.65 -22.02 -7.33
C GLU A 552 6.46 -22.46 -6.45
N THR A 553 6.07 -23.73 -6.50
CA THR A 553 5.30 -24.29 -5.38
C THR A 553 6.16 -24.10 -4.13
N VAL A 554 5.86 -23.06 -3.35
CA VAL A 554 6.49 -22.86 -2.06
C VAL A 554 5.90 -23.93 -1.15
N ARG A 555 6.51 -25.11 -1.17
CA ARG A 555 6.23 -26.19 -0.24
C ARG A 555 6.56 -25.68 1.15
N LEU A 556 5.52 -25.49 1.96
CA LEU A 556 5.64 -25.15 3.36
C LEU A 556 5.42 -26.43 4.16
N ASP A 557 6.42 -27.32 4.12
CA ASP A 557 6.47 -28.50 4.98
C ASP A 557 7.34 -28.21 6.19
N GLY A 558 6.95 -28.78 7.33
CA GLY A 558 7.87 -28.96 8.45
C GLY A 558 9.04 -29.87 8.07
N ASP A 559 10.21 -29.53 8.63
CA ASP A 559 11.46 -30.28 8.82
C ASP A 559 12.06 -31.11 7.66
N ALA A 560 12.51 -30.45 6.57
CA ALA A 560 13.72 -30.84 5.82
C ALA A 560 14.27 -29.71 4.93
N VAL A 561 15.61 -29.60 4.89
CA VAL A 561 16.41 -28.52 4.27
C VAL A 561 16.75 -28.85 2.81
N LEU A 562 16.51 -27.91 1.88
CA LEU A 562 17.09 -27.92 0.53
C LEU A 562 18.11 -26.77 0.42
N GLN A 563 19.39 -27.10 0.19
CA GLN A 563 20.42 -26.13 -0.16
C GLN A 563 20.55 -26.06 -1.69
N VAL A 564 20.32 -24.88 -2.26
CA VAL A 564 20.69 -24.57 -3.65
C VAL A 564 21.56 -23.33 -3.61
N ALA A 565 22.80 -23.46 -4.09
CA ALA A 565 23.73 -22.36 -4.26
C ALA A 565 23.78 -21.96 -5.74
N ALA A 566 23.62 -20.67 -6.02
CA ALA A 566 23.82 -20.08 -7.34
C ALA A 566 24.78 -18.89 -7.23
N GLY A 567 25.73 -18.87 -8.16
CA GLY A 567 26.65 -17.79 -8.50
C GLY A 567 27.12 -17.99 -9.96
N ASP A 568 27.30 -16.88 -10.66
CA ASP A 568 27.26 -16.76 -12.12
C ASP A 568 28.58 -16.99 -12.86
N ALA A 569 28.42 -17.38 -14.14
CA ALA A 569 29.38 -17.29 -15.24
C ALA A 569 30.58 -18.26 -15.24
N LEU A 570 30.26 -19.56 -15.18
CA LEU A 570 30.96 -20.64 -15.88
C LEU A 570 29.87 -21.61 -16.40
N VAL A 571 29.85 -21.94 -17.69
CA VAL A 571 28.93 -22.98 -18.20
C VAL A 571 29.43 -24.33 -17.65
N GLY A 572 28.67 -24.89 -16.71
CA GLY A 572 29.19 -25.74 -15.65
C GLY A 572 29.88 -27.05 -16.07
N VAL A 573 30.64 -27.60 -15.12
CA VAL A 573 31.06 -29.00 -15.11
C VAL A 573 30.04 -29.78 -14.27
N LEU A 574 29.32 -30.70 -14.91
CA LEU A 574 28.45 -31.64 -14.22
C LEU A 574 29.31 -32.78 -13.66
N ARG A 575 29.48 -32.83 -12.34
CA ARG A 575 30.15 -33.95 -11.66
C ARG A 575 29.13 -35.04 -11.37
N VAL A 576 29.11 -36.08 -12.19
CA VAL A 576 28.18 -37.20 -12.05
C VAL A 576 28.91 -38.33 -11.32
N THR A 577 28.27 -38.87 -10.28
CA THR A 577 28.80 -40.00 -9.52
C THR A 577 27.97 -41.23 -9.81
N ALA A 578 28.43 -42.08 -10.72
CA ALA A 578 27.81 -43.37 -11.00
C ALA A 578 28.55 -44.45 -10.19
N GLY A 579 27.83 -45.16 -9.31
CA GLY A 579 28.42 -46.22 -8.49
C GLY A 579 29.52 -45.75 -7.53
N GLY A 580 29.45 -44.51 -7.02
CA GLY A 580 30.41 -43.99 -6.04
C GLY A 580 31.77 -43.56 -6.61
N LYS A 581 31.93 -43.44 -7.94
CA LYS A 581 33.10 -42.77 -8.55
C LYS A 581 32.65 -41.53 -9.34
N PRO A 582 33.18 -40.32 -9.04
CA PRO A 582 32.81 -39.11 -9.77
C PRO A 582 33.62 -38.96 -11.06
N PHE A 583 32.97 -38.48 -12.13
CA PHE A 583 33.63 -37.91 -13.30
C PHE A 583 32.89 -36.67 -13.83
N ASP A 584 33.63 -35.83 -14.54
CA ASP A 584 33.27 -34.46 -14.88
C ASP A 584 32.90 -34.35 -16.37
N VAL A 585 31.70 -33.82 -16.68
CA VAL A 585 31.25 -33.54 -18.05
C VAL A 585 31.11 -32.03 -18.24
N ALA A 586 31.85 -31.46 -19.18
CA ALA A 586 31.83 -30.03 -19.49
C ALA A 586 30.83 -29.72 -20.61
N LEU A 587 30.05 -28.65 -20.45
CA LEU A 587 29.11 -28.16 -21.46
C LEU A 587 29.52 -26.74 -21.90
N THR A 588 29.47 -26.46 -23.20
CA THR A 588 29.82 -25.13 -23.77
C THR A 588 28.66 -24.56 -24.58
N ALA A 589 28.39 -23.26 -24.43
CA ALA A 589 27.35 -22.55 -25.17
C ALA A 589 27.88 -21.92 -26.47
N ALA A 590 27.07 -21.94 -27.54
CA ALA A 590 27.35 -21.27 -28.81
C ALA A 590 27.06 -19.75 -28.74
N PRO A 591 27.75 -18.90 -29.54
CA PRO A 591 27.64 -17.44 -29.43
C PRO A 591 26.37 -16.86 -30.10
N LYS A 592 25.84 -15.77 -29.53
CA LYS A 592 24.71 -14.98 -30.07
C LYS A 592 25.15 -14.02 -31.20
N PRO A 593 24.29 -13.70 -32.18
CA PRO A 593 24.52 -12.62 -33.13
C PRO A 593 24.17 -11.25 -32.53
N GLU A 594 25.01 -10.25 -32.82
CA GLU A 594 24.85 -8.84 -32.46
C GLU A 594 23.91 -8.11 -33.44
N THR A 595 23.27 -7.04 -32.94
CA THR A 595 22.51 -5.97 -33.62
C THR A 595 20.97 -6.10 -33.72
N ALA A 596 20.25 -5.27 -32.94
CA ALA A 596 19.01 -4.58 -33.33
C ALA A 596 18.67 -3.45 -32.32
N ALA A 597 18.32 -2.27 -32.84
CA ALA A 597 18.08 -1.00 -32.14
C ALA A 597 16.59 -0.80 -31.70
N PRO A 598 16.24 0.23 -30.89
CA PRO A 598 14.91 0.37 -30.29
C PRO A 598 13.93 1.17 -31.17
N PHE A 599 12.72 0.65 -31.37
CA PHE A 599 11.62 1.36 -32.06
C PHE A 599 10.51 1.84 -31.11
N SER A 600 9.81 2.86 -31.60
CA SER A 600 8.88 3.80 -30.97
C SER A 600 7.51 3.23 -30.57
N ARG A 601 6.86 3.93 -29.63
CA ARG A 601 5.47 3.69 -29.18
C ARG A 601 4.48 4.31 -30.17
N SER A 602 3.57 3.50 -30.70
CA SER A 602 2.43 3.92 -31.52
C SER A 602 1.21 4.26 -30.64
N ALA A 603 0.52 5.34 -30.97
CA ALA A 603 -0.82 5.68 -30.49
C ALA A 603 -1.77 5.61 -31.68
N SER A 604 -2.89 4.92 -31.52
CA SER A 604 -3.89 4.72 -32.58
C SER A 604 -4.96 5.82 -32.50
N TRP A 605 -5.18 6.52 -33.61
CA TRP A 605 -6.29 7.47 -33.82
C TRP A 605 -7.24 6.87 -34.86
N ALA A 606 -8.55 7.05 -34.68
CA ALA A 606 -9.55 6.70 -35.70
C ALA A 606 -10.02 7.99 -36.40
N LEU A 607 -9.93 8.00 -37.73
CA LEU A 607 -10.40 9.06 -38.62
C LEU A 607 -11.80 8.70 -39.14
N LEU A 608 -12.72 9.66 -39.14
CA LEU A 608 -13.95 9.57 -39.94
C LEU A 608 -14.15 10.89 -40.68
N ASN A 609 -14.12 10.80 -42.01
CA ASN A 609 -14.36 11.90 -42.92
C ASN A 609 -15.87 12.17 -43.00
N HIS A 610 -16.28 13.43 -42.86
CA HIS A 610 -17.46 13.93 -43.54
C HIS A 610 -17.29 15.39 -43.95
N ALA A 611 -17.59 15.65 -45.21
CA ALA A 611 -17.52 16.95 -45.84
C ALA A 611 -18.67 17.87 -45.40
N ALA A 612 -18.35 19.08 -44.93
CA ALA A 612 -18.87 20.38 -45.39
C ALA A 612 -18.63 21.49 -44.34
N GLY A 613 -17.58 22.31 -44.56
CA GLY A 613 -17.54 23.73 -44.20
C GLY A 613 -17.19 24.17 -42.76
N GLY A 614 -15.96 24.69 -42.57
CA GLY A 614 -15.59 25.64 -41.48
C GLY A 614 -14.69 25.09 -40.36
N PRO A 615 -13.69 25.84 -39.84
CA PRO A 615 -12.70 25.31 -38.90
C PRO A 615 -13.06 25.64 -37.45
N GLU A 616 -13.57 24.66 -36.70
CA GLU A 616 -13.45 24.62 -35.24
C GLU A 616 -13.12 23.19 -34.80
N GLU A 617 -11.93 23.00 -34.24
CA GLU A 617 -11.52 21.76 -33.60
C GLU A 617 -12.15 21.67 -32.21
N ILE A 618 -13.03 20.69 -32.00
CA ILE A 618 -13.47 20.31 -30.65
C ILE A 618 -13.18 18.81 -30.46
N LEU A 619 -12.17 18.51 -29.64
CA LEU A 619 -11.83 17.16 -29.17
C LEU A 619 -12.66 16.82 -27.92
N TYR A 620 -13.36 15.67 -27.91
CA TYR A 620 -13.87 15.05 -26.68
C TYR A 620 -13.51 13.56 -26.61
N ARG A 621 -13.20 13.05 -25.41
CA ARG A 621 -13.20 11.60 -25.12
C ARG A 621 -13.79 11.27 -23.73
N THR A 622 -15.09 10.93 -23.77
CA THR A 622 -15.90 9.90 -23.08
C THR A 622 -15.73 9.54 -21.59
N THR A 623 -16.78 9.83 -20.81
CA THR A 623 -17.49 8.86 -19.92
C THR A 623 -18.66 8.28 -20.73
N PRO A 624 -19.09 7.01 -20.57
CA PRO A 624 -20.15 6.47 -21.43
C PRO A 624 -21.50 7.16 -21.15
N VAL A 625 -22.05 7.81 -22.17
CA VAL A 625 -23.40 8.39 -22.19
C VAL A 625 -24.26 7.52 -23.10
N LEU A 626 -25.43 7.11 -22.64
CA LEU A 626 -26.40 6.45 -23.51
C LEU A 626 -27.30 7.52 -24.12
N VAL A 627 -27.23 7.67 -25.43
CA VAL A 627 -28.02 8.64 -26.20
C VAL A 627 -29.12 7.90 -26.93
N ARG A 628 -30.38 8.26 -26.69
CA ARG A 628 -31.52 7.70 -27.43
C ARG A 628 -32.30 8.82 -28.11
N ARG A 629 -32.52 8.68 -29.41
CA ARG A 629 -33.34 9.60 -30.20
C ARG A 629 -34.76 9.07 -30.31
N GLU A 630 -35.72 9.92 -30.00
CA GLU A 630 -37.15 9.66 -30.19
C GLU A 630 -37.72 10.64 -31.22
N PRO A 631 -38.91 10.37 -31.79
CA PRO A 631 -39.45 11.17 -32.89
C PRO A 631 -39.56 12.68 -32.61
N GLU A 632 -39.74 13.10 -31.35
CA GLU A 632 -39.94 14.52 -30.97
C GLU A 632 -39.00 15.04 -29.87
N ARG A 633 -38.04 14.23 -29.41
CA ARG A 633 -37.11 14.62 -28.33
C ARG A 633 -35.78 13.88 -28.40
N LEU A 634 -34.78 14.45 -27.76
CA LEU A 634 -33.49 13.82 -27.53
C LEU A 634 -33.36 13.48 -26.03
N VAL A 635 -33.10 12.21 -25.72
CA VAL A 635 -32.97 11.73 -24.34
C VAL A 635 -31.53 11.32 -24.06
N LEU A 636 -30.90 12.00 -23.11
CA LEU A 636 -29.54 11.73 -22.65
C LEU A 636 -29.64 11.11 -21.26
N SER A 637 -29.22 9.85 -21.14
CA SER A 637 -29.27 9.13 -19.87
C SER A 637 -27.87 8.88 -19.34
N THR A 638 -27.64 9.34 -18.11
CA THR A 638 -26.45 9.01 -17.32
C THR A 638 -26.90 8.34 -16.01
N TRP A 639 -25.97 7.78 -15.24
CA TRP A 639 -26.25 6.96 -14.05
C TRP A 639 -26.99 7.68 -12.89
N VAL A 640 -27.32 8.96 -13.02
CA VAL A 640 -27.95 9.72 -11.92
C VAL A 640 -29.26 10.40 -12.31
N ASP A 641 -29.64 10.49 -13.60
CA ASP A 641 -31.02 10.72 -14.12
C ASP A 641 -31.01 11.05 -15.63
N ALA A 642 -32.19 11.08 -16.26
CA ALA A 642 -32.38 11.36 -17.69
C ALA A 642 -32.78 12.82 -17.98
N ILE A 643 -32.17 13.41 -19.01
CA ILE A 643 -32.50 14.75 -19.51
C ILE A 643 -33.21 14.61 -20.86
N GLU A 644 -34.35 15.25 -21.02
CA GLU A 644 -35.10 15.30 -22.28
C GLU A 644 -35.16 16.72 -22.84
N ILE A 645 -34.82 16.87 -24.12
CA ILE A 645 -34.83 18.16 -24.80
C ILE A 645 -35.74 18.06 -26.04
N PRO A 646 -36.87 18.78 -26.08
CA PRO A 646 -37.71 18.92 -27.27
C PRO A 646 -37.06 19.89 -28.26
N LEU A 647 -37.13 19.60 -29.56
CA LEU A 647 -36.52 20.43 -30.59
C LEU A 647 -37.53 21.45 -31.15
N GLY A 648 -37.39 22.71 -30.73
CA GLY A 648 -37.99 23.86 -31.40
C GLY A 648 -38.10 25.12 -30.53
N VAL A 649 -37.57 26.23 -31.05
CA VAL A 649 -37.71 27.64 -30.63
C VAL A 649 -36.66 28.18 -29.65
N ALA A 650 -36.08 29.32 -30.05
CA ALA A 650 -35.17 30.16 -29.28
C ALA A 650 -35.81 30.64 -27.96
N ASP A 651 -34.97 30.89 -26.96
CA ASP A 651 -35.31 31.23 -25.56
C ASP A 651 -35.64 30.03 -24.65
N ALA A 652 -34.64 29.20 -24.35
CA ALA A 652 -34.73 28.19 -23.29
C ALA A 652 -33.78 28.51 -22.13
N GLU A 653 -34.32 28.58 -20.91
CA GLU A 653 -33.57 28.49 -19.66
C GLU A 653 -33.07 27.07 -19.44
N VAL A 654 -31.83 26.93 -18.94
CA VAL A 654 -31.28 25.65 -18.52
C VAL A 654 -30.90 25.74 -17.05
N ALA A 655 -31.54 24.90 -16.22
CA ALA A 655 -31.17 24.71 -14.83
C ALA A 655 -30.47 23.36 -14.66
N VAL A 656 -29.40 23.34 -13.85
CA VAL A 656 -28.69 22.10 -13.50
C VAL A 656 -28.90 21.83 -12.02
N SER A 657 -29.34 20.61 -11.69
CA SER A 657 -29.44 20.14 -10.31
C SER A 657 -28.37 19.09 -10.04
N ALA A 658 -27.77 19.12 -8.86
CA ALA A 658 -26.88 18.07 -8.37
C ALA A 658 -27.49 17.37 -7.15
N VAL A 659 -27.18 16.08 -7.01
CA VAL A 659 -27.57 15.25 -5.87
C VAL A 659 -26.31 14.88 -5.09
N ASP A 660 -26.31 15.16 -3.79
CA ASP A 660 -25.24 14.70 -2.89
C ASP A 660 -25.30 13.17 -2.74
N PRO A 661 -24.24 12.42 -3.08
CA PRO A 661 -24.24 10.97 -3.09
C PRO A 661 -24.29 10.31 -1.70
N TYR A 662 -24.13 11.08 -0.62
CA TYR A 662 -24.18 10.56 0.75
C TYR A 662 -25.49 10.90 1.48
N SER A 663 -26.11 12.05 1.18
CA SER A 663 -27.34 12.50 1.86
C SER A 663 -28.61 12.35 1.00
N GLY A 664 -28.49 12.29 -0.32
CA GLY A 664 -29.63 12.25 -1.25
C GLY A 664 -30.37 13.58 -1.41
N GLU A 665 -29.89 14.67 -0.80
CA GLU A 665 -30.52 15.99 -0.88
C GLU A 665 -30.23 16.66 -2.24
N ARG A 666 -31.28 17.18 -2.90
CA ARG A 666 -31.17 17.94 -4.17
C ARG A 666 -30.97 19.41 -3.90
N ARG A 667 -29.96 20.03 -4.51
CA ARG A 667 -29.78 21.49 -4.51
C ARG A 667 -29.74 22.04 -5.93
N ILE A 668 -30.43 23.16 -6.12
CA ILE A 668 -30.44 23.92 -7.38
C ILE A 668 -29.36 24.99 -7.26
N VAL A 669 -28.42 24.99 -8.19
CA VAL A 669 -27.37 26.02 -8.27
C VAL A 669 -27.76 26.98 -9.40
N GLU A 670 -27.99 28.23 -9.00
CA GLU A 670 -28.33 29.48 -9.71
C GLU A 670 -28.68 29.48 -11.21
N VAL A 671 -29.70 30.27 -11.54
CA VAL A 671 -30.27 30.49 -12.88
C VAL A 671 -29.71 31.78 -13.47
N ALA A 672 -29.15 31.72 -14.69
CA ALA A 672 -28.77 32.92 -15.44
C ALA A 672 -29.86 33.30 -16.45
N HIS A 673 -30.30 34.56 -16.44
CA HIS A 673 -31.25 35.11 -17.40
C HIS A 673 -30.60 36.15 -18.32
N GLY A 674 -30.94 36.10 -19.61
CA GLY A 674 -31.01 37.27 -20.48
C GLY A 674 -29.99 37.36 -21.64
N PRO A 675 -30.35 38.06 -22.75
CA PRO A 675 -29.64 38.05 -24.02
C PRO A 675 -28.49 39.06 -24.03
N GLN A 676 -27.41 38.79 -23.26
CA GLN A 676 -26.11 39.44 -23.44
C GLN A 676 -24.99 38.45 -23.10
N VAL A 677 -24.71 37.53 -24.02
CA VAL A 677 -23.44 36.78 -24.04
C VAL A 677 -22.91 36.82 -25.47
N GLU A 678 -22.58 38.01 -25.97
CA GLU A 678 -21.73 38.15 -27.16
C GLU A 678 -20.24 38.31 -26.82
N ASN A 679 -19.86 38.34 -25.54
CA ASN A 679 -18.48 38.19 -25.12
C ASN A 679 -18.43 37.84 -23.63
N ALA A 680 -18.30 36.56 -23.28
CA ALA A 680 -17.88 36.15 -21.95
C ALA A 680 -16.99 34.91 -22.03
N ALA A 681 -15.78 35.06 -21.49
CA ALA A 681 -14.89 33.98 -21.14
C ALA A 681 -15.60 32.94 -20.27
N ALA A 682 -15.13 31.69 -20.38
CA ALA A 682 -15.60 30.52 -19.65
C ALA A 682 -16.02 30.81 -18.19
N CYS A 683 -17.32 30.70 -17.91
CA CYS A 683 -17.81 30.55 -16.55
C CYS A 683 -17.57 29.11 -16.11
N TYR A 684 -16.61 28.89 -15.22
CA TYR A 684 -16.51 27.65 -14.45
C TYR A 684 -17.37 27.81 -13.18
N ALA A 685 -18.50 27.13 -13.13
CA ALA A 685 -19.19 26.89 -11.86
C ALA A 685 -18.50 25.72 -11.16
N VAL A 686 -17.78 26.01 -10.07
CA VAL A 686 -17.30 24.97 -9.14
C VAL A 686 -18.43 24.72 -8.15
N ALA A 687 -19.08 23.56 -8.25
CA ALA A 687 -19.95 23.07 -7.20
C ALA A 687 -19.09 22.65 -5.99
N TYR A 688 -19.40 23.20 -4.81
CA TYR A 688 -18.87 22.76 -3.52
C TYR A 688 -19.68 21.60 -2.95
#